data_AF-A0A8J6S4M1-F1
#
_entry.id   AF-A0A8J6S4M1-F1
#
_cell.length_a   1.000
_cell.length_b   1.000
_cell.length_c   1.000
_cell.angle_alpha   90.00
_cell.angle_beta   90.00
_cell.angle_gamma   90.00
#
_symmetry.space_group_name_H-M   'P 1'
#
loop_
_entity.id
_entity.type
_entity.pdbx_description
1 polymer ?
#
loop_
_entity_poly.entity_id
_entity_poly.type
_entity_poly.pdbx_seq_one_letter_code
_entity_poly.pdbx_strand_id
1 'polypeptide(L)'
;MHLILCHTTADFDALAAAVGLTSLSPGAKIVLTGGSHPAVRDFLALHRDEYALIERRSVRPEQIRSITVVDTQKRDRIGKAAEWLDLPDLAEVVVYDHHQDIESDIPATSTYIDRVGATTTLIVEQLKQAEIQLSASEATVMALGIHVDTGSLTYEGTTARDAIALAWLMEQGASLSVIAQYVDPGLSPQLQELFASALDNLQSTVEDYKVSWVLLQTADFVPGLSSIASRLIDITESDALLLAATFPVGDAGEERLTVIGRSRIEGTNLNELFQPLGGGGHSQAASVTTRGVDPQATLERLVNELIAQIPQPPTARELMSSPVRTIRPDTTIEQAQRILLRYGHSGLCVVEAQHESQRLGETPIPNPQSPIPNPQSPIPLVGIISRRDIDLALHHGFSHAPVKGYMTTNLNTITPDTSLPEIESIMVTYDVGRLPVLDNGQLVGIVTRTDVLRQLHQDRTEEPGLKGEYNKTLNTQEAIYRVSTSFSTQLRDRLAPPLWEFLAKASEQAQKRGWHLYLVGGAVRDLLLADPDETLLLSDIDMVVDGFHRSADVGAGVELAKALQNTYPEARLEVHGQFQTAALLWHLDPVLDSLWVDIATARTEFYPYPAANPEVEASSIRQDLYRRDFTINALAVRLTSPRAGELLDFFGGLRDLRSRQIRVLHANSFIEDPTRIYRAVRFAVRLGFQMETQTERYIRYALDSGIYERSLIENSKAPALQTRLKAELKYILQAPYWKGALKLLGDLEALKCLHSTLELDHQLWKQVRLLERCLRRFDPEKTLDHWQMRLEVLIAHLAPEYRPKVAKNLQLPDDSIKRLQQLDLDQANVAESLPACIHPSEITRVLKQYGLPTLILIAVQSQRPIRRLIWKYLTQYAHIQPPLNGNDLKALGYKPGREFKQMLDHLLAATLDGEIRDRADAESFLAKYYPL
;
A
#
# COMPACT_ATOMS: atom_id res chain seq x y z
N MET A 1 -7.91 18.98 -61.32
CA MET A 1 -8.09 19.23 -59.87
C MET A 1 -8.20 17.89 -59.19
N HIS A 2 -7.46 17.73 -58.09
CA HIS A 2 -7.61 16.59 -57.19
C HIS A 2 -8.42 17.06 -55.98
N LEU A 3 -9.55 16.40 -55.72
CA LEU A 3 -10.44 16.74 -54.62
C LEU A 3 -10.41 15.66 -53.53
N ILE A 4 -10.46 16.09 -52.28
CA ILE A 4 -10.66 15.21 -51.11
C ILE A 4 -12.04 15.50 -50.55
N LEU A 5 -12.89 14.48 -50.46
CA LEU A 5 -14.29 14.58 -50.04
C LEU A 5 -14.48 13.94 -48.66
N CYS A 6 -15.01 14.72 -47.72
CA CYS A 6 -15.49 14.22 -46.44
C CYS A 6 -16.98 13.84 -46.55
N HIS A 7 -17.47 13.01 -45.63
CA HIS A 7 -18.90 12.72 -45.51
C HIS A 7 -19.72 13.98 -45.11
N THR A 8 -21.05 13.91 -45.18
CA THR A 8 -21.98 15.06 -45.08
C THR A 8 -21.95 15.81 -43.76
N THR A 9 -21.39 15.20 -42.72
CA THR A 9 -21.30 15.74 -41.35
C THR A 9 -19.88 15.57 -40.83
N ALA A 10 -18.91 16.16 -41.52
CA ALA A 10 -17.48 15.95 -41.25
C ALA A 10 -17.14 16.18 -39.77
N ASP A 11 -16.65 15.14 -39.12
CA ASP A 11 -16.08 15.17 -37.78
C ASP A 11 -14.55 15.39 -37.84
N PHE A 12 -13.88 15.25 -36.69
CA PHE A 12 -12.44 15.50 -36.63
C PHE A 12 -11.64 14.42 -37.34
N ASP A 13 -12.09 13.16 -37.41
CA ASP A 13 -11.35 12.14 -38.15
C ASP A 13 -11.41 12.43 -39.65
N ALA A 14 -12.60 12.68 -40.19
CA ALA A 14 -12.77 13.00 -41.61
C ALA A 14 -12.03 14.29 -42.02
N LEU A 15 -12.09 15.35 -41.19
CA LEU A 15 -11.34 16.58 -41.46
C LEU A 15 -9.84 16.32 -41.42
N ALA A 16 -9.36 15.60 -40.42
CA ALA A 16 -7.94 15.46 -40.19
C ALA A 16 -7.26 14.50 -41.18
N ALA A 17 -7.93 13.41 -41.55
CA ALA A 17 -7.51 12.56 -42.66
C ALA A 17 -7.42 13.37 -43.97
N ALA A 18 -8.39 14.25 -44.23
CA ALA A 18 -8.36 15.11 -45.40
C ALA A 18 -7.19 16.12 -45.37
N VAL A 19 -6.89 16.70 -44.21
CA VAL A 19 -5.72 17.58 -44.03
C VAL A 19 -4.42 16.82 -44.28
N GLY A 20 -4.22 15.65 -43.66
CA GLY A 20 -3.02 14.85 -43.88
C GLY A 20 -2.82 14.44 -45.35
N LEU A 21 -3.90 14.15 -46.07
CA LEU A 21 -3.85 13.85 -47.50
C LEU A 21 -3.43 15.04 -48.35
N THR A 22 -3.73 16.29 -47.94
CA THR A 22 -3.20 17.47 -48.65
C THR A 22 -1.69 17.60 -48.52
N SER A 23 -1.10 17.12 -47.42
CA SER A 23 0.35 17.07 -47.23
C SER A 23 0.99 15.93 -48.06
N LEU A 24 0.29 14.80 -48.26
CA LEU A 24 0.73 13.72 -49.17
C LEU A 24 0.60 14.07 -50.66
N SER A 25 -0.43 14.84 -51.02
CA SER A 25 -0.74 15.24 -52.41
C SER A 25 -0.78 16.76 -52.55
N PRO A 26 0.39 17.43 -52.68
CA PRO A 26 0.46 18.88 -52.79
C PRO A 26 -0.41 19.41 -53.94
N GLY A 27 -1.34 20.32 -53.62
CA GLY A 27 -2.28 20.91 -54.57
C GLY A 27 -3.68 20.30 -54.56
N ALA A 28 -3.90 19.21 -53.82
CA ALA A 28 -5.24 18.69 -53.54
C ALA A 28 -6.07 19.73 -52.74
N LYS A 29 -7.40 19.70 -52.93
CA LYS A 29 -8.34 20.62 -52.26
C LYS A 29 -9.42 19.84 -51.50
N ILE A 30 -9.69 20.26 -50.27
CA ILE A 30 -10.67 19.62 -49.39
C ILE A 30 -12.05 20.23 -49.64
N VAL A 31 -13.06 19.39 -49.83
CA VAL A 31 -14.46 19.81 -49.98
C VAL A 31 -15.30 19.15 -48.89
N LEU A 32 -15.85 19.96 -47.99
CA LEU A 32 -16.88 19.53 -47.05
C LEU A 32 -18.20 19.43 -47.82
N THR A 33 -18.68 18.21 -48.06
CA THR A 33 -19.79 17.93 -49.00
C THR A 33 -21.18 18.33 -48.47
N GLY A 34 -21.28 18.54 -47.15
CA GLY A 34 -22.46 19.05 -46.46
C GLY A 34 -22.09 20.10 -45.40
N GLY A 35 -22.25 19.75 -44.12
CA GLY A 35 -21.83 20.54 -42.97
C GLY A 35 -20.69 19.88 -42.20
N SER A 36 -20.35 20.44 -41.04
CA SER A 36 -19.38 19.87 -40.10
C SER A 36 -20.03 19.63 -38.75
N HIS A 37 -19.53 18.63 -38.01
CA HIS A 37 -19.90 18.41 -36.62
C HIS A 37 -19.68 19.71 -35.81
N PRO A 38 -20.51 20.06 -34.80
CA PRO A 38 -20.40 21.33 -34.08
C PRO A 38 -18.99 21.66 -33.59
N ALA A 39 -18.29 20.68 -33.01
CA ALA A 39 -16.92 20.87 -32.53
C ALA A 39 -15.94 21.23 -33.68
N VAL A 40 -16.09 20.61 -34.85
CA VAL A 40 -15.30 20.91 -36.05
C VAL A 40 -15.66 22.27 -36.62
N ARG A 41 -16.95 22.63 -36.63
CA ARG A 41 -17.41 23.95 -37.07
C ARG A 41 -16.78 25.05 -36.21
N ASP A 42 -16.81 24.88 -34.90
CA ASP A 42 -16.29 25.85 -33.95
C ASP A 42 -14.76 25.94 -34.04
N PHE A 43 -14.06 24.81 -34.25
CA PHE A 43 -12.63 24.78 -34.56
C PHE A 43 -12.30 25.52 -35.87
N LEU A 44 -12.99 25.19 -36.96
CA LEU A 44 -12.76 25.84 -38.26
C LEU A 44 -13.11 27.33 -38.23
N ALA A 45 -14.00 27.80 -37.36
CA ALA A 45 -14.28 29.23 -37.21
C ALA A 45 -13.02 30.06 -36.90
N LEU A 46 -12.01 29.45 -36.25
CA LEU A 46 -10.74 30.07 -35.91
C LEU A 46 -9.58 29.61 -36.80
N HIS A 47 -9.64 28.39 -37.34
CA HIS A 47 -8.50 27.74 -38.01
C HIS A 47 -8.68 27.47 -39.52
N ARG A 48 -9.79 27.92 -40.14
CA ARG A 48 -10.12 27.58 -41.54
C ARG A 48 -9.04 27.95 -42.56
N ASP A 49 -8.40 29.09 -42.38
CA ASP A 49 -7.43 29.63 -43.35
C ASP A 49 -6.10 28.85 -43.36
N GLU A 50 -5.91 27.95 -42.39
CA GLU A 50 -4.72 27.09 -42.29
C GLU A 50 -4.82 25.85 -43.21
N TYR A 51 -6.00 25.55 -43.75
CA TYR A 51 -6.27 24.33 -44.54
C TYR A 51 -6.74 24.63 -45.95
N ALA A 52 -6.44 23.74 -46.90
CA ALA A 52 -6.78 23.89 -48.32
C ALA A 52 -8.27 23.63 -48.64
N LEU A 53 -9.17 24.16 -47.82
CA LEU A 53 -10.63 24.04 -47.93
C LEU A 53 -11.18 24.91 -49.06
N ILE A 54 -12.04 24.34 -49.90
CA ILE A 54 -12.82 25.09 -50.90
C ILE A 54 -14.30 24.74 -50.77
N GLU A 55 -15.15 25.73 -51.02
CA GLU A 55 -16.59 25.51 -51.03
C GLU A 55 -17.01 24.74 -52.29
N ARG A 56 -17.98 23.84 -52.16
CA ARG A 56 -18.53 23.06 -53.28
C ARG A 56 -18.89 23.91 -54.50
N ARG A 57 -19.50 25.08 -54.28
CA ARG A 57 -19.91 26.02 -55.35
C ARG A 57 -18.74 26.59 -56.16
N SER A 58 -17.53 26.53 -55.62
CA SER A 58 -16.31 27.02 -56.26
C SER A 58 -15.59 25.94 -57.09
N VAL A 59 -16.06 24.69 -57.02
CA VAL A 59 -15.53 23.56 -57.79
C VAL A 59 -16.11 23.58 -59.20
N ARG A 60 -15.26 23.43 -60.22
CA ARG A 60 -15.67 23.25 -61.62
C ARG A 60 -15.60 21.76 -61.98
N PRO A 61 -16.73 21.04 -62.14
CA PRO A 61 -16.73 19.60 -62.35
C PRO A 61 -15.88 19.13 -63.53
N GLU A 62 -15.80 19.91 -64.60
CA GLU A 62 -15.04 19.58 -65.82
C GLU A 62 -13.52 19.58 -65.60
N GLN A 63 -13.06 20.17 -64.49
CA GLN A 63 -11.65 20.23 -64.14
C GLN A 63 -11.23 19.12 -63.18
N ILE A 64 -12.17 18.30 -62.67
CA ILE A 64 -11.87 17.22 -61.74
C ILE A 64 -11.18 16.09 -62.51
N ARG A 65 -10.04 15.63 -61.99
CA ARG A 65 -9.24 14.55 -62.59
C ARG A 65 -9.03 13.38 -61.63
N SER A 66 -9.04 13.61 -60.32
CA SER A 66 -9.00 12.56 -59.31
C SER A 66 -9.82 12.97 -58.08
N ILE A 67 -10.40 11.98 -57.40
CA ILE A 67 -11.17 12.15 -56.17
C ILE A 67 -10.63 11.19 -55.10
N THR A 68 -10.45 11.68 -53.89
CA THR A 68 -10.20 10.85 -52.70
C THR A 68 -11.36 11.03 -51.72
N VAL A 69 -11.92 9.94 -51.22
CA VAL A 69 -12.99 9.94 -50.21
C VAL A 69 -12.39 9.43 -48.89
N VAL A 70 -12.71 10.11 -47.79
CA VAL A 70 -12.24 9.75 -46.45
C VAL A 70 -13.42 9.45 -45.51
N ASP A 71 -13.20 8.47 -44.63
CA ASP A 71 -14.10 8.10 -43.53
C ASP A 71 -15.54 7.75 -43.97
N THR A 72 -15.65 7.14 -45.15
CA THR A 72 -16.89 6.56 -45.64
C THR A 72 -16.66 5.72 -46.89
N GLN A 73 -17.39 4.61 -46.98
CA GLN A 73 -17.49 3.77 -48.18
C GLN A 73 -18.83 3.91 -48.93
N LYS A 74 -19.71 4.80 -48.49
CA LYS A 74 -21.05 4.97 -49.06
C LYS A 74 -21.23 6.29 -49.83
N ARG A 75 -21.89 6.23 -50.99
CA ARG A 75 -22.20 7.37 -51.89
C ARG A 75 -23.20 8.33 -51.27
N ASP A 76 -24.20 7.84 -50.54
CA ASP A 76 -25.21 8.68 -49.89
C ASP A 76 -24.60 9.59 -48.80
N ARG A 77 -23.57 9.08 -48.11
CA ARG A 77 -22.80 9.79 -47.07
C ARG A 77 -21.97 10.95 -47.60
N ILE A 78 -21.75 11.11 -48.92
CA ILE A 78 -21.10 12.29 -49.52
C ILE A 78 -22.10 13.24 -50.21
N GLY A 79 -23.40 13.00 -50.02
CA GLY A 79 -24.49 13.86 -50.44
C GLY A 79 -24.45 14.16 -51.94
N LYS A 80 -24.70 15.43 -52.30
CA LYS A 80 -24.72 15.84 -53.72
C LYS A 80 -23.38 15.60 -54.43
N ALA A 81 -22.26 15.44 -53.72
CA ALA A 81 -20.94 15.32 -54.34
C ALA A 81 -20.75 13.94 -54.99
N ALA A 82 -21.63 12.99 -54.69
CA ALA A 82 -21.68 11.68 -55.33
C ALA A 82 -21.79 11.79 -56.87
N GLU A 83 -22.42 12.84 -57.40
CA GLU A 83 -22.53 13.07 -58.86
C GLU A 83 -21.16 13.22 -59.55
N TRP A 84 -20.11 13.60 -58.81
CA TRP A 84 -18.77 13.77 -59.37
C TRP A 84 -18.01 12.46 -59.53
N LEU A 85 -18.45 11.38 -58.87
CA LEU A 85 -17.86 10.05 -59.04
C LEU A 85 -18.14 9.45 -60.42
N ASP A 86 -19.18 9.94 -61.11
CA ASP A 86 -19.65 9.44 -62.40
C ASP A 86 -19.17 10.30 -63.59
N LEU A 87 -18.18 11.19 -63.38
CA LEU A 87 -17.65 12.06 -64.43
C LEU A 87 -16.84 11.25 -65.46
N PRO A 88 -17.01 11.50 -66.78
CA PRO A 88 -16.37 10.70 -67.84
C PRO A 88 -14.85 10.89 -67.91
N ASP A 89 -14.35 12.01 -67.38
CA ASP A 89 -12.96 12.48 -67.48
C ASP A 89 -12.13 12.19 -66.21
N LEU A 90 -12.69 11.42 -65.27
CA LEU A 90 -12.12 11.08 -63.98
C LEU A 90 -11.12 9.93 -64.13
N ALA A 91 -9.86 10.18 -63.77
CA ALA A 91 -8.76 9.22 -63.92
C ALA A 91 -8.63 8.27 -62.72
N GLU A 92 -8.99 8.73 -61.52
CA GLU A 92 -8.76 7.98 -60.28
C GLU A 92 -9.79 8.34 -59.19
N VAL A 93 -10.25 7.32 -58.46
CA VAL A 93 -11.04 7.41 -57.24
C VAL A 93 -10.35 6.59 -56.14
N VAL A 94 -9.99 7.22 -55.04
CA VAL A 94 -9.34 6.56 -53.89
C VAL A 94 -10.26 6.63 -52.67
N VAL A 95 -10.37 5.55 -51.90
CA VAL A 95 -11.15 5.54 -50.65
C VAL A 95 -10.24 5.18 -49.47
N TYR A 96 -10.35 5.95 -48.40
CA TYR A 96 -9.74 5.72 -47.08
C TYR A 96 -10.83 5.55 -46.04
N ASP A 97 -10.82 4.44 -45.30
CA ASP A 97 -11.79 4.16 -44.25
C ASP A 97 -11.17 3.16 -43.25
N HIS A 98 -11.69 3.08 -42.03
CA HIS A 98 -11.27 2.11 -41.02
C HIS A 98 -12.31 1.00 -40.75
N HIS A 99 -13.49 1.09 -41.37
CA HIS A 99 -14.57 0.11 -41.23
C HIS A 99 -14.44 -1.05 -42.25
N GLN A 100 -14.16 -2.28 -41.81
CA GLN A 100 -13.93 -3.42 -42.72
C GLN A 100 -15.20 -4.11 -43.24
N ASP A 101 -16.31 -4.07 -42.49
CA ASP A 101 -17.50 -4.87 -42.77
C ASP A 101 -18.56 -4.16 -43.64
N ILE A 102 -18.17 -3.11 -44.36
CA ILE A 102 -19.08 -2.30 -45.18
C ILE A 102 -18.87 -2.61 -46.66
N GLU A 103 -19.94 -3.01 -47.35
CA GLU A 103 -19.90 -3.14 -48.82
C GLU A 103 -19.88 -1.73 -49.45
N SER A 104 -18.77 -1.34 -50.06
CA SER A 104 -18.62 -0.03 -50.72
C SER A 104 -19.45 0.06 -52.01
N ASP A 105 -20.18 1.17 -52.19
CA ASP A 105 -20.90 1.50 -53.44
C ASP A 105 -20.17 2.60 -54.26
N ILE A 106 -19.00 3.02 -53.79
CA ILE A 106 -18.12 3.97 -54.47
C ILE A 106 -17.27 3.20 -55.49
N PRO A 107 -17.20 3.62 -56.76
CA PRO A 107 -16.39 2.98 -57.79
C PRO A 107 -14.90 3.31 -57.62
N ALA A 108 -14.32 2.87 -56.51
CA ALA A 108 -12.94 3.14 -56.14
C ALA A 108 -11.96 2.40 -57.07
N THR A 109 -10.98 3.12 -57.60
CA THR A 109 -9.82 2.57 -58.31
C THR A 109 -8.81 1.95 -57.33
N SER A 110 -8.71 2.54 -56.14
CA SER A 110 -7.84 2.07 -55.04
C SER A 110 -8.54 2.26 -53.69
N THR A 111 -8.34 1.33 -52.76
CA THR A 111 -8.92 1.38 -51.41
C THR A 111 -7.87 1.12 -50.35
N TYR A 112 -7.86 1.95 -49.30
CA TYR A 112 -7.02 1.82 -48.13
C TYR A 112 -7.91 1.66 -46.92
N ILE A 113 -8.21 0.40 -46.60
CA ILE A 113 -9.11 0.04 -45.51
C ILE A 113 -8.38 -0.92 -44.59
N ASP A 114 -8.27 -0.55 -43.31
CA ASP A 114 -7.60 -1.36 -42.31
C ASP A 114 -8.25 -1.18 -40.93
N ARG A 115 -8.08 -2.16 -40.05
CA ARG A 115 -8.65 -2.13 -38.70
C ARG A 115 -7.78 -1.25 -37.80
N VAL A 116 -8.10 0.04 -37.76
CA VAL A 116 -7.50 1.06 -36.88
C VAL A 116 -8.59 1.88 -36.20
N GLY A 117 -8.23 2.59 -35.13
CA GLY A 117 -9.19 3.36 -34.34
C GLY A 117 -9.57 4.71 -34.95
N ALA A 118 -8.92 5.15 -36.04
CA ALA A 118 -9.27 6.36 -36.79
C ALA A 118 -8.72 6.26 -38.22
N THR A 119 -9.44 6.75 -39.23
CA THR A 119 -8.96 6.84 -40.62
C THR A 119 -7.68 7.70 -40.70
N THR A 120 -7.57 8.72 -39.86
CA THR A 120 -6.39 9.59 -39.74
C THR A 120 -5.11 8.79 -39.44
N THR A 121 -5.19 7.70 -38.69
CA THR A 121 -4.03 6.84 -38.38
C THR A 121 -3.38 6.29 -39.64
N LEU A 122 -4.17 5.86 -40.64
CA LEU A 122 -3.66 5.38 -41.93
C LEU A 122 -2.86 6.46 -42.67
N ILE A 123 -3.36 7.69 -42.61
CA ILE A 123 -2.72 8.84 -43.28
C ILE A 123 -1.42 9.21 -42.59
N VAL A 124 -1.41 9.22 -41.27
CA VAL A 124 -0.23 9.52 -40.46
C VAL A 124 0.90 8.51 -40.70
N GLU A 125 0.56 7.23 -40.82
CA GLU A 125 1.54 6.20 -41.15
C GLU A 125 2.19 6.42 -42.51
N GLN A 126 1.41 6.81 -43.52
CA GLN A 126 1.95 7.14 -44.84
C GLN A 126 2.82 8.41 -44.81
N LEU A 127 2.40 9.45 -44.09
CA LEU A 127 3.19 10.67 -43.90
C LEU A 127 4.53 10.36 -43.24
N LYS A 128 4.52 9.51 -42.21
CA LYS A 128 5.72 9.06 -41.50
C LYS A 128 6.64 8.25 -42.42
N GLN A 129 6.09 7.33 -43.22
CA GLN A 129 6.87 6.53 -44.18
C GLN A 129 7.47 7.39 -45.30
N ALA A 130 6.78 8.45 -45.71
CA ALA A 130 7.26 9.42 -46.70
C ALA A 130 8.20 10.49 -46.12
N GLU A 131 8.48 10.44 -44.81
CA GLU A 131 9.32 11.41 -44.07
C GLU A 131 8.87 12.89 -44.25
N ILE A 132 7.57 13.11 -44.39
CA ILE A 132 7.00 14.45 -44.59
C ILE A 132 6.92 15.19 -43.25
N GLN A 133 7.45 16.42 -43.22
CA GLN A 133 7.36 17.31 -42.07
C GLN A 133 6.03 18.06 -42.08
N LEU A 134 5.37 18.09 -40.92
CA LEU A 134 4.08 18.77 -40.75
C LEU A 134 4.24 20.12 -40.05
N SER A 135 3.34 21.04 -40.34
CA SER A 135 3.15 22.21 -39.49
C SER A 135 2.47 21.83 -38.17
N ALA A 136 2.65 22.65 -37.14
CA ALA A 136 2.04 22.41 -35.83
C ALA A 136 0.50 22.33 -35.91
N SER A 137 -0.13 23.07 -36.82
CA SER A 137 -1.58 23.04 -37.02
C SER A 137 -2.07 21.77 -37.68
N GLU A 138 -1.40 21.32 -38.75
CA GLU A 138 -1.66 20.02 -39.39
C GLU A 138 -1.49 18.88 -38.37
N ALA A 139 -0.39 18.89 -37.60
CA ALA A 139 -0.15 17.89 -36.56
C ALA A 139 -1.23 17.92 -35.47
N THR A 140 -1.71 19.12 -35.08
CA THR A 140 -2.74 19.29 -34.06
C THR A 140 -4.09 18.75 -34.53
N VAL A 141 -4.55 19.06 -35.74
CA VAL A 141 -5.85 18.57 -36.23
C VAL A 141 -5.84 17.06 -36.45
N MET A 142 -4.71 16.50 -36.93
CA MET A 142 -4.51 15.05 -37.01
C MET A 142 -4.53 14.36 -35.65
N ALA A 143 -3.89 14.96 -34.64
CA ALA A 143 -3.95 14.40 -33.30
C ALA A 143 -5.37 14.46 -32.72
N LEU A 144 -6.10 15.54 -33.02
CA LEU A 144 -7.48 15.72 -32.60
C LEU A 144 -8.42 14.69 -33.26
N GLY A 145 -8.23 14.39 -34.54
CA GLY A 145 -8.95 13.31 -35.24
C GLY A 145 -8.80 11.97 -34.53
N ILE A 146 -7.56 11.56 -34.23
CA ILE A 146 -7.31 10.30 -33.53
C ILE A 146 -7.85 10.34 -32.10
N HIS A 147 -7.64 11.43 -31.34
CA HIS A 147 -8.13 11.52 -29.96
C HIS A 147 -9.66 11.44 -29.86
N VAL A 148 -10.39 12.04 -30.79
CA VAL A 148 -11.86 12.05 -30.76
C VAL A 148 -12.41 10.68 -31.13
N ASP A 149 -11.88 10.04 -32.18
CA ASP A 149 -12.42 8.78 -32.69
C ASP A 149 -12.00 7.56 -31.86
N THR A 150 -10.85 7.63 -31.20
CA THR A 150 -10.38 6.56 -30.28
C THR A 150 -10.84 6.74 -28.83
N GLY A 151 -11.58 7.80 -28.51
CA GLY A 151 -11.88 8.16 -27.13
C GLY A 151 -10.60 8.40 -26.30
N SER A 152 -9.60 9.04 -26.90
CA SER A 152 -8.25 9.16 -26.35
C SER A 152 -7.64 7.81 -25.96
N LEU A 153 -7.71 6.88 -26.90
CA LEU A 153 -7.20 5.50 -26.81
C LEU A 153 -7.96 4.57 -25.85
N THR A 154 -9.23 4.86 -25.55
CA THR A 154 -10.03 4.07 -24.60
C THR A 154 -11.16 3.27 -25.25
N TYR A 155 -11.53 3.58 -26.50
CA TYR A 155 -12.57 2.83 -27.21
C TYR A 155 -12.06 1.49 -27.73
N GLU A 156 -12.93 0.48 -27.82
CA GLU A 156 -12.59 -0.90 -28.21
C GLU A 156 -11.97 -1.02 -29.61
N GLY A 157 -12.31 -0.12 -30.54
CA GLY A 157 -11.73 -0.08 -31.89
C GLY A 157 -10.29 0.46 -31.94
N THR A 158 -9.77 0.99 -30.83
CA THR A 158 -8.42 1.57 -30.75
C THR A 158 -7.34 0.50 -30.87
N THR A 159 -6.32 0.77 -31.65
CA THR A 159 -5.15 -0.08 -31.83
C THR A 159 -3.86 0.60 -31.36
N ALA A 160 -2.79 -0.19 -31.20
CA ALA A 160 -1.47 0.36 -30.91
C ALA A 160 -0.95 1.32 -32.01
N ARG A 161 -1.46 1.20 -33.24
CA ARG A 161 -1.10 2.07 -34.37
C ARG A 161 -1.57 3.50 -34.14
N ASP A 162 -2.76 3.67 -33.56
CA ASP A 162 -3.30 4.98 -33.19
C ASP A 162 -2.41 5.68 -32.15
N ALA A 163 -1.93 4.94 -31.15
CA ALA A 163 -1.00 5.47 -30.14
C ALA A 163 0.36 5.86 -30.75
N ILE A 164 0.87 5.07 -31.70
CA ILE A 164 2.13 5.37 -32.41
C ILE A 164 1.96 6.61 -33.30
N ALA A 165 0.82 6.73 -33.99
CA ALA A 165 0.48 7.89 -34.80
C ALA A 165 0.39 9.16 -33.94
N LEU A 166 -0.30 9.10 -32.79
CA LEU A 166 -0.35 10.22 -31.83
C LEU A 166 1.04 10.61 -31.32
N ALA A 167 1.87 9.63 -30.95
CA ALA A 167 3.24 9.89 -30.50
C ALA A 167 4.04 10.65 -31.57
N TRP A 168 3.94 10.23 -32.84
CA TRP A 168 4.61 10.90 -33.93
C TRP A 168 4.05 12.31 -34.20
N LEU A 169 2.74 12.51 -34.14
CA LEU A 169 2.13 13.84 -34.28
C LEU A 169 2.56 14.79 -33.16
N MET A 170 2.72 14.28 -31.94
CA MET A 170 3.28 15.05 -30.83
C MET A 170 4.75 15.43 -31.08
N GLU A 171 5.55 14.55 -31.69
CA GLU A 171 6.90 14.88 -32.14
C GLU A 171 6.91 15.96 -33.24
N GLN A 172 5.88 15.99 -34.10
CA GLN A 172 5.69 17.04 -35.12
C GLN A 172 5.15 18.37 -34.55
N GLY A 173 4.93 18.46 -33.23
CA GLY A 173 4.54 19.70 -32.56
C GLY A 173 3.03 19.92 -32.40
N ALA A 174 2.23 18.85 -32.37
CA ALA A 174 0.80 18.94 -32.06
C ALA A 174 0.54 19.66 -30.72
N SER A 175 -0.41 20.59 -30.71
CA SER A 175 -0.73 21.44 -29.56
C SER A 175 -1.68 20.75 -28.59
N LEU A 176 -1.14 20.24 -27.49
CA LEU A 176 -1.93 19.58 -26.44
C LEU A 176 -3.00 20.48 -25.81
N SER A 177 -2.78 21.79 -25.73
CA SER A 177 -3.78 22.71 -25.18
C SER A 177 -5.00 22.86 -26.07
N VAL A 178 -4.79 22.86 -27.40
CA VAL A 178 -5.88 22.90 -28.37
C VAL A 178 -6.61 21.55 -28.38
N ILE A 179 -5.87 20.44 -28.35
CA ILE A 179 -6.46 19.11 -28.25
C ILE A 179 -7.37 19.01 -27.01
N ALA A 180 -6.87 19.40 -25.84
CA ALA A 180 -7.65 19.37 -24.60
C ALA A 180 -8.94 20.21 -24.67
N GLN A 181 -8.93 21.33 -25.39
CA GLN A 181 -10.11 22.19 -25.56
C GLN A 181 -11.22 21.53 -26.38
N TYR A 182 -10.86 20.74 -27.40
CA TYR A 182 -11.82 20.22 -28.38
C TYR A 182 -12.14 18.72 -28.22
N VAL A 183 -11.37 17.96 -27.43
CA VAL A 183 -11.65 16.55 -27.12
C VAL A 183 -12.83 16.38 -26.15
N ASP A 184 -12.92 17.20 -25.11
CA ASP A 184 -14.08 17.23 -24.20
C ASP A 184 -14.66 18.66 -24.14
N PRO A 185 -15.46 19.07 -25.15
CA PRO A 185 -16.16 20.33 -25.07
C PRO A 185 -17.15 20.24 -23.90
N GLY A 186 -16.92 21.05 -22.85
CA GLY A 186 -17.82 21.10 -21.70
C GLY A 186 -19.28 21.32 -22.12
N LEU A 187 -20.22 20.96 -21.24
CA LEU A 187 -21.65 21.12 -21.52
C LEU A 187 -22.01 22.59 -21.72
N SER A 188 -22.79 22.91 -22.76
CA SER A 188 -23.37 24.25 -22.93
C SER A 188 -24.29 24.58 -21.75
N PRO A 189 -24.55 25.86 -21.42
CA PRO A 189 -25.44 26.22 -20.31
C PRO A 189 -26.80 25.51 -20.38
N GLN A 190 -27.38 25.40 -21.59
CA GLN A 190 -28.63 24.67 -21.82
C GLN A 190 -28.50 23.17 -21.51
N LEU A 191 -27.37 22.53 -21.88
CA LEU A 191 -27.12 21.12 -21.55
C LEU A 191 -26.79 20.92 -20.06
N GLN A 192 -26.19 21.90 -19.38
CA GLN A 192 -25.93 21.85 -17.93
C GLN A 192 -27.24 21.81 -17.14
N GLU A 193 -28.22 22.65 -17.50
CA GLU A 193 -29.55 22.66 -16.88
C GLU A 193 -30.28 21.33 -17.10
N LEU A 194 -30.22 20.79 -18.33
CA LEU A 194 -30.82 19.49 -18.66
C LEU A 194 -30.12 18.34 -17.94
N PHE A 195 -28.80 18.38 -17.79
CA PHE A 195 -28.03 17.37 -17.06
C PHE A 195 -28.43 17.34 -15.57
N ALA A 196 -28.59 18.52 -14.93
CA ALA A 196 -29.08 18.60 -13.56
C ALA A 196 -30.49 18.03 -13.42
N SER A 197 -31.41 18.43 -14.32
CA SER A 197 -32.77 17.90 -14.36
C SER A 197 -32.80 16.37 -14.58
N ALA A 198 -31.90 15.85 -15.41
CA ALA A 198 -31.80 14.42 -15.66
C ALA A 198 -31.31 13.63 -14.45
N LEU A 199 -30.36 14.17 -13.67
CA LEU A 199 -29.92 13.55 -12.42
C LEU A 199 -31.04 13.51 -11.37
N ASP A 200 -31.80 14.59 -11.23
CA ASP A 200 -32.86 14.69 -10.23
C ASP A 200 -34.04 13.73 -10.51
N ASN A 201 -34.29 13.43 -11.79
CA ASN A 201 -35.42 12.61 -12.25
C ASN A 201 -35.01 11.19 -12.70
N LEU A 202 -33.76 10.79 -12.46
CA LEU A 202 -33.24 9.50 -12.89
C LEU A 202 -33.95 8.34 -12.16
N GLN A 203 -34.50 7.40 -12.93
CA GLN A 203 -35.04 6.15 -12.43
C GLN A 203 -34.01 5.04 -12.65
N SER A 204 -33.97 4.06 -11.75
CA SER A 204 -33.10 2.89 -11.90
C SER A 204 -33.72 1.63 -11.30
N THR A 205 -33.40 0.49 -11.90
CA THR A 205 -33.66 -0.85 -11.32
C THR A 205 -32.35 -1.42 -10.81
N VAL A 206 -32.38 -2.06 -9.64
CA VAL A 206 -31.21 -2.69 -9.02
C VAL A 206 -31.46 -4.19 -8.93
N GLU A 207 -31.01 -4.93 -9.94
CA GLU A 207 -30.78 -6.38 -9.87
C GLU A 207 -29.27 -6.64 -10.04
N ASP A 208 -28.87 -7.67 -10.80
CA ASP A 208 -27.46 -7.94 -11.14
C ASP A 208 -26.83 -6.84 -12.03
N TYR A 209 -27.66 -6.05 -12.72
CA TYR A 209 -27.27 -4.89 -13.53
C TYR A 209 -28.07 -3.65 -13.16
N LYS A 210 -27.40 -2.50 -13.06
CA LYS A 210 -28.01 -1.19 -12.83
C LYS A 210 -28.42 -0.56 -14.15
N VAL A 211 -29.70 -0.75 -14.51
CA VAL A 211 -30.31 -0.10 -15.68
C VAL A 211 -31.01 1.17 -15.23
N SER A 212 -30.62 2.30 -15.81
CA SER A 212 -31.16 3.62 -15.49
C SER A 212 -31.91 4.23 -16.69
N TRP A 213 -32.92 5.06 -16.44
CA TRP A 213 -33.60 5.80 -17.49
C TRP A 213 -34.20 7.10 -16.99
N VAL A 214 -34.42 8.05 -17.91
CA VAL A 214 -35.01 9.36 -17.60
C VAL A 214 -35.74 9.92 -18.80
N LEU A 215 -36.85 10.62 -18.55
CA LEU A 215 -37.61 11.36 -19.55
C LEU A 215 -37.56 12.86 -19.24
N LEU A 216 -37.09 13.66 -20.19
CA LEU A 216 -36.99 15.12 -20.11
C LEU A 216 -38.01 15.78 -21.04
N GLN A 217 -38.51 16.95 -20.65
CA GLN A 217 -39.29 17.83 -21.52
C GLN A 217 -38.47 19.08 -21.88
N THR A 218 -38.33 19.39 -23.16
CA THR A 218 -37.58 20.54 -23.66
C THR A 218 -38.45 21.42 -24.56
N ALA A 219 -38.19 22.72 -24.56
CA ALA A 219 -38.96 23.69 -25.34
C ALA A 219 -38.74 23.55 -26.86
N ASP A 220 -37.54 23.15 -27.26
CA ASP A 220 -37.10 22.97 -28.65
C ASP A 220 -36.21 21.72 -28.77
N PHE A 221 -35.85 21.34 -30.00
CA PHE A 221 -34.82 20.33 -30.25
C PHE A 221 -33.48 20.80 -29.69
N VAL A 222 -32.88 19.99 -28.81
CA VAL A 222 -31.59 20.28 -28.18
C VAL A 222 -30.49 19.42 -28.82
N PRO A 223 -29.55 20.03 -29.57
CA PRO A 223 -28.37 19.32 -30.06
C PRO A 223 -27.47 18.89 -28.89
N GLY A 224 -26.89 17.70 -28.96
CA GLY A 224 -25.87 17.25 -27.99
C GLY A 224 -26.39 16.47 -26.77
N LEU A 225 -27.65 16.03 -26.74
CA LEU A 225 -28.17 15.16 -25.67
C LEU A 225 -27.36 13.86 -25.45
N SER A 226 -26.60 13.43 -26.47
CA SER A 226 -25.70 12.27 -26.38
C SER A 226 -24.58 12.46 -25.36
N SER A 227 -24.06 13.67 -25.17
CA SER A 227 -23.03 13.96 -24.17
C SER A 227 -23.58 13.92 -22.75
N ILE A 228 -24.85 14.31 -22.56
CA ILE A 228 -25.57 14.14 -21.29
C ILE A 228 -25.71 12.66 -20.97
N ALA A 229 -26.15 11.84 -21.93
CA ALA A 229 -26.28 10.39 -21.74
C ALA A 229 -24.94 9.73 -21.34
N SER A 230 -23.84 10.08 -22.02
CA SER A 230 -22.50 9.60 -21.66
C SER A 230 -22.06 10.05 -20.25
N ARG A 231 -22.30 11.31 -19.86
CA ARG A 231 -21.94 11.78 -18.51
C ARG A 231 -22.81 11.16 -17.41
N LEU A 232 -24.09 10.90 -17.69
CA LEU A 232 -25.01 10.30 -16.72
C LEU A 232 -24.66 8.85 -16.44
N ILE A 233 -24.37 8.04 -17.46
CA ILE A 233 -24.00 6.63 -17.25
C ILE A 233 -22.71 6.52 -16.42
N ASP A 234 -21.75 7.43 -16.63
CA ASP A 234 -20.51 7.51 -15.87
C ASP A 234 -20.75 7.93 -14.40
N ILE A 235 -21.42 9.07 -14.18
CA ILE A 235 -21.60 9.65 -12.84
C ILE A 235 -22.51 8.79 -11.96
N THR A 236 -23.45 8.07 -12.56
CA THR A 236 -24.40 7.24 -11.82
C THR A 236 -23.92 5.80 -11.65
N GLU A 237 -22.76 5.44 -12.21
CA GLU A 237 -22.25 4.07 -12.24
C GLU A 237 -23.32 3.08 -12.75
N SER A 238 -24.05 3.46 -13.80
CA SER A 238 -25.07 2.59 -14.41
C SER A 238 -24.42 1.68 -15.46
N ASP A 239 -24.91 0.46 -15.58
CA ASP A 239 -24.48 -0.50 -16.60
C ASP A 239 -25.15 -0.21 -17.95
N ALA A 240 -26.39 0.27 -17.91
CA ALA A 240 -27.09 0.79 -19.08
C ALA A 240 -27.94 2.01 -18.76
N LEU A 241 -28.14 2.89 -19.74
CA LEU A 241 -28.89 4.14 -19.61
C LEU A 241 -29.74 4.40 -20.85
N LEU A 242 -31.04 4.70 -20.65
CA LEU A 242 -31.92 5.28 -21.68
C LEU A 242 -32.32 6.71 -21.31
N LEU A 243 -31.83 7.69 -22.07
CA LEU A 243 -32.23 9.10 -21.94
C LEU A 243 -33.24 9.45 -23.02
N ALA A 244 -34.45 9.84 -22.62
CA ALA A 244 -35.49 10.33 -23.50
C ALA A 244 -35.69 11.83 -23.31
N ALA A 245 -35.96 12.55 -24.41
CA ALA A 245 -36.32 13.96 -24.39
C ALA A 245 -37.47 14.24 -25.37
N THR A 246 -38.47 14.98 -24.94
CA THR A 246 -39.59 15.42 -25.79
C THR A 246 -39.53 16.90 -26.10
N PHE A 247 -39.93 17.28 -27.31
CA PHE A 247 -40.04 18.67 -27.73
C PHE A 247 -41.16 18.88 -28.76
N PRO A 248 -41.83 20.04 -28.74
CA PRO A 248 -42.85 20.38 -29.73
C PRO A 248 -42.23 20.66 -31.10
N VAL A 249 -42.95 20.34 -32.18
CA VAL A 249 -42.55 20.69 -33.54
C VAL A 249 -43.69 21.31 -34.34
N GLY A 250 -43.46 22.56 -34.77
CA GLY A 250 -44.41 23.35 -35.56
C GLY A 250 -45.59 23.87 -34.74
N ASP A 251 -46.46 24.66 -35.38
CA ASP A 251 -47.60 25.32 -34.72
C ASP A 251 -48.78 24.37 -34.40
N ALA A 252 -48.69 23.09 -34.79
CA ALA A 252 -49.77 22.11 -34.71
C ALA A 252 -49.77 21.25 -33.44
N GLY A 253 -48.84 21.47 -32.50
CA GLY A 253 -48.81 20.74 -31.21
C GLY A 253 -48.36 19.28 -31.31
N GLU A 254 -47.68 18.89 -32.39
CA GLU A 254 -47.08 17.56 -32.50
C GLU A 254 -45.78 17.48 -31.68
N GLU A 255 -45.72 16.56 -30.72
CA GLU A 255 -44.51 16.28 -29.95
C GLU A 255 -43.64 15.23 -30.65
N ARG A 256 -42.33 15.47 -30.63
CA ARG A 256 -41.31 14.48 -30.98
C ARG A 256 -40.65 13.94 -29.75
N LEU A 257 -40.30 12.65 -29.80
CA LEU A 257 -39.52 11.96 -28.79
C LEU A 257 -38.17 11.58 -29.38
N THR A 258 -37.09 12.02 -28.75
CA THR A 258 -35.73 11.51 -29.00
C THR A 258 -35.33 10.60 -27.85
N VAL A 259 -34.84 9.39 -28.15
CA VAL A 259 -34.29 8.46 -27.15
C VAL A 259 -32.83 8.16 -27.51
N ILE A 260 -31.95 8.22 -26.52
CA ILE A 260 -30.53 7.93 -26.63
C ILE A 260 -30.20 6.82 -25.64
N GLY A 261 -29.62 5.75 -26.15
CA GLY A 261 -29.18 4.61 -25.36
C GLY A 261 -27.67 4.58 -25.18
N ARG A 262 -27.22 4.17 -24.00
CA ARG A 262 -25.84 3.77 -23.70
C ARG A 262 -25.88 2.45 -22.94
N SER A 263 -25.03 1.51 -23.29
CA SER A 263 -24.91 0.23 -22.59
C SER A 263 -23.46 -0.20 -22.51
N ARG A 264 -23.05 -0.64 -21.33
CA ARG A 264 -21.78 -1.31 -21.03
C ARG A 264 -21.98 -2.83 -20.87
N ILE A 265 -23.21 -3.31 -20.99
CA ILE A 265 -23.59 -4.71 -20.82
C ILE A 265 -23.31 -5.45 -22.13
N GLU A 266 -22.29 -6.32 -22.12
CA GLU A 266 -22.02 -7.24 -23.23
C GLU A 266 -23.24 -8.11 -23.51
N GLY A 267 -23.57 -8.33 -24.78
CA GLY A 267 -24.77 -9.06 -25.21
C GLY A 267 -26.05 -8.23 -25.39
N THR A 268 -26.08 -6.98 -24.92
CA THR A 268 -27.17 -6.04 -25.28
C THR A 268 -26.91 -5.39 -26.63
N ASN A 269 -27.98 -5.12 -27.40
CA ASN A 269 -27.89 -4.47 -28.70
C ASN A 269 -28.91 -3.32 -28.83
N LEU A 270 -28.45 -2.11 -28.52
CA LEU A 270 -29.26 -0.90 -28.63
C LEU A 270 -29.67 -0.57 -30.07
N ASN A 271 -28.87 -0.97 -31.08
CA ASN A 271 -29.24 -0.76 -32.47
C ASN A 271 -30.46 -1.64 -32.84
N GLU A 272 -30.46 -2.92 -32.47
CA GLU A 272 -31.62 -3.80 -32.64
C GLU A 272 -32.84 -3.30 -31.88
N LEU A 273 -32.64 -2.75 -30.67
CA LEU A 273 -33.71 -2.16 -29.87
C LEU A 273 -34.38 -0.96 -30.57
N PHE A 274 -33.59 -0.13 -31.26
CA PHE A 274 -34.07 1.13 -31.85
C PHE A 274 -34.46 1.03 -33.32
N GLN A 275 -33.95 0.03 -34.06
CA GLN A 275 -34.25 -0.16 -35.49
C GLN A 275 -35.76 -0.25 -35.82
N PRO A 276 -36.61 -0.93 -35.03
CA PRO A 276 -38.06 -0.99 -35.30
C PRO A 276 -38.76 0.37 -35.26
N LEU A 277 -38.16 1.35 -34.58
CA LEU A 277 -38.63 2.73 -34.49
C LEU A 277 -37.95 3.65 -35.53
N GLY A 278 -37.14 3.10 -36.43
CA GLY A 278 -36.35 3.85 -37.42
C GLY A 278 -35.10 4.52 -36.83
N GLY A 279 -34.63 4.05 -35.68
CA GLY A 279 -33.37 4.48 -35.05
C GLY A 279 -32.15 3.76 -35.62
N GLY A 280 -30.96 4.22 -35.23
CA GLY A 280 -29.70 3.63 -35.66
C GLY A 280 -28.54 3.92 -34.70
N GLY A 281 -27.48 3.12 -34.82
CA GLY A 281 -26.24 3.26 -34.07
C GLY A 281 -25.50 1.92 -33.92
N HIS A 282 -24.77 1.78 -32.82
CA HIS A 282 -24.05 0.57 -32.43
C HIS A 282 -24.77 -0.15 -31.28
N SER A 283 -24.34 -1.38 -30.99
CA SER A 283 -24.85 -2.18 -29.86
C SER A 283 -24.72 -1.46 -28.51
N GLN A 284 -23.61 -0.75 -28.28
CA GLN A 284 -23.31 -0.01 -27.04
C GLN A 284 -23.88 1.43 -27.02
N ALA A 285 -24.22 2.00 -28.19
CA ALA A 285 -24.67 3.38 -28.31
C ALA A 285 -25.56 3.59 -29.54
N ALA A 286 -26.85 3.87 -29.31
CA ALA A 286 -27.80 4.13 -30.40
C ALA A 286 -28.69 5.34 -30.08
N SER A 287 -29.39 5.85 -31.10
CA SER A 287 -30.42 6.88 -30.93
C SER A 287 -31.60 6.71 -31.88
N VAL A 288 -32.76 7.20 -31.48
CA VAL A 288 -33.96 7.22 -32.31
C VAL A 288 -34.75 8.51 -32.10
N THR A 289 -35.41 9.00 -33.14
CA THR A 289 -36.34 10.14 -33.05
C THR A 289 -37.66 9.76 -33.71
N THR A 290 -38.75 9.80 -32.94
CA THR A 290 -40.09 9.39 -33.38
C THR A 290 -41.11 10.53 -33.18
N ARG A 291 -42.29 10.41 -33.79
CA ARG A 291 -43.38 11.40 -33.68
C ARG A 291 -44.70 10.71 -33.39
N GLY A 292 -45.61 11.39 -32.68
CA GLY A 292 -46.98 10.91 -32.47
C GLY A 292 -47.08 9.66 -31.60
N VAL A 293 -46.07 9.39 -30.77
CA VAL A 293 -46.06 8.30 -29.79
C VAL A 293 -46.27 8.86 -28.39
N ASP A 294 -46.76 8.03 -27.47
CA ASP A 294 -46.76 8.34 -26.04
C ASP A 294 -45.30 8.24 -25.51
N PRO A 295 -44.69 9.35 -25.06
CA PRO A 295 -43.29 9.36 -24.64
C PRO A 295 -42.99 8.42 -23.49
N GLN A 296 -43.86 8.39 -22.49
CA GLN A 296 -43.62 7.62 -21.28
C GLN A 296 -43.82 6.13 -21.53
N ALA A 297 -44.93 5.76 -22.20
CA ALA A 297 -45.18 4.36 -22.56
C ALA A 297 -44.10 3.80 -23.50
N THR A 298 -43.57 4.63 -24.41
CA THR A 298 -42.49 4.23 -25.33
C THR A 298 -41.19 4.01 -24.58
N LEU A 299 -40.81 4.91 -23.67
CA LEU A 299 -39.61 4.73 -22.85
C LEU A 299 -39.71 3.48 -21.97
N GLU A 300 -40.83 3.28 -21.28
CA GLU A 300 -41.05 2.09 -20.44
C GLU A 300 -40.97 0.80 -21.26
N ARG A 301 -41.53 0.77 -22.47
CA ARG A 301 -41.39 -0.37 -23.39
C ARG A 301 -39.91 -0.62 -23.74
N LEU A 302 -39.16 0.41 -24.10
CA LEU A 302 -37.74 0.28 -24.46
C LEU A 302 -36.87 -0.17 -23.27
N VAL A 303 -37.18 0.31 -22.06
CA VAL A 303 -36.52 -0.14 -20.82
C VAL A 303 -36.78 -1.63 -20.61
N ASN A 304 -38.03 -2.09 -20.73
CA ASN A 304 -38.37 -3.50 -20.56
C ASN A 304 -37.75 -4.40 -21.63
N GLU A 305 -37.71 -3.95 -22.89
CA GLU A 305 -37.03 -4.66 -23.98
C GLU A 305 -35.52 -4.70 -23.78
N LEU A 306 -34.91 -3.62 -23.30
CA LEU A 306 -33.48 -3.59 -22.94
C LEU A 306 -33.18 -4.57 -21.81
N ILE A 307 -33.98 -4.57 -20.73
CA ILE A 307 -33.85 -5.51 -19.62
C ILE A 307 -33.98 -6.95 -20.12
N ALA A 308 -34.87 -7.22 -21.08
CA ALA A 308 -35.03 -8.54 -21.66
C ALA A 308 -33.84 -9.00 -22.54
N GLN A 309 -33.01 -8.08 -23.03
CA GLN A 309 -31.77 -8.41 -23.76
C GLN A 309 -30.59 -8.73 -22.84
N ILE A 310 -30.66 -8.35 -21.56
CA ILE A 310 -29.54 -8.54 -20.63
C ILE A 310 -29.27 -10.03 -20.45
N PRO A 311 -28.08 -10.53 -20.81
CA PRO A 311 -27.76 -11.92 -20.60
C PRO A 311 -27.77 -12.25 -19.11
N GLN A 312 -28.25 -13.44 -18.79
CA GLN A 312 -28.14 -13.94 -17.41
C GLN A 312 -26.64 -14.07 -17.10
N PRO A 313 -26.15 -13.43 -16.03
CA PRO A 313 -24.76 -13.55 -15.64
C PRO A 313 -24.44 -15.02 -15.33
N PRO A 314 -23.21 -15.47 -15.63
CA PRO A 314 -22.83 -16.85 -15.35
C PRO A 314 -23.00 -17.16 -13.87
N THR A 315 -23.52 -18.34 -13.59
CA THR A 315 -23.83 -18.76 -12.22
C THR A 315 -22.63 -19.47 -11.58
N ALA A 316 -22.66 -19.62 -10.26
CA ALA A 316 -21.66 -20.41 -9.53
C ALA A 316 -21.47 -21.81 -10.13
N ARG A 317 -22.55 -22.42 -10.65
CA ARG A 317 -22.53 -23.73 -11.31
C ARG A 317 -21.63 -23.78 -12.54
N GLU A 318 -21.58 -22.69 -13.30
CA GLU A 318 -20.81 -22.57 -14.53
C GLU A 318 -19.35 -22.19 -14.25
N LEU A 319 -19.12 -21.44 -13.18
CA LEU A 319 -17.79 -20.97 -12.77
C LEU A 319 -17.02 -21.98 -11.90
N MET A 320 -17.74 -22.81 -11.14
CA MET A 320 -17.13 -23.62 -10.09
C MET A 320 -16.21 -24.71 -10.64
N SER A 321 -15.11 -24.94 -9.93
CA SER A 321 -14.32 -26.16 -10.11
C SER A 321 -15.05 -27.34 -9.48
N SER A 322 -15.38 -28.35 -10.28
CA SER A 322 -16.00 -29.62 -9.85
C SER A 322 -15.32 -30.84 -10.51
N PRO A 323 -15.12 -31.97 -9.80
CA PRO A 323 -15.41 -32.19 -8.39
C PRO A 323 -14.43 -31.44 -7.47
N VAL A 324 -14.96 -30.88 -6.37
CA VAL A 324 -14.13 -30.21 -5.37
C VAL A 324 -13.20 -31.22 -4.72
N ARG A 325 -11.90 -30.91 -4.73
CA ARG A 325 -10.96 -31.66 -3.91
C ARG A 325 -11.16 -31.32 -2.45
N THR A 326 -11.50 -32.37 -1.71
CA THR A 326 -11.68 -32.29 -0.27
C THR A 326 -10.56 -33.03 0.45
N ILE A 327 -10.31 -32.59 1.67
CA ILE A 327 -9.46 -33.28 2.63
C ILE A 327 -10.24 -33.49 3.91
N ARG A 328 -9.76 -34.39 4.76
CA ARG A 328 -10.41 -34.66 6.04
C ARG A 328 -9.88 -33.72 7.13
N PRO A 329 -10.68 -33.41 8.16
CA PRO A 329 -10.27 -32.66 9.34
C PRO A 329 -8.95 -33.11 9.96
N ASP A 330 -8.67 -34.41 9.94
CA ASP A 330 -7.48 -35.05 10.50
C ASP A 330 -6.29 -35.14 9.53
N THR A 331 -6.46 -34.75 8.27
CA THR A 331 -5.36 -34.69 7.29
C THR A 331 -4.28 -33.76 7.80
N THR A 332 -3.00 -34.13 7.70
CA THR A 332 -1.94 -33.27 8.22
C THR A 332 -1.71 -32.06 7.32
N ILE A 333 -1.22 -30.97 7.89
CA ILE A 333 -0.85 -29.76 7.14
C ILE A 333 0.17 -30.05 6.05
N GLU A 334 1.18 -30.89 6.31
CA GLU A 334 2.18 -31.29 5.31
C GLU A 334 1.55 -32.06 4.15
N GLN A 335 0.61 -32.97 4.43
CA GLN A 335 -0.12 -33.70 3.40
C GLN A 335 -0.98 -32.73 2.58
N ALA A 336 -1.66 -31.80 3.24
CA ALA A 336 -2.45 -30.77 2.58
C ALA A 336 -1.58 -29.87 1.67
N GLN A 337 -0.37 -29.50 2.11
CA GLN A 337 0.59 -28.75 1.29
C GLN A 337 1.03 -29.52 0.05
N ARG A 338 1.35 -30.80 0.19
CA ARG A 338 1.71 -31.65 -0.95
C ARG A 338 0.57 -31.75 -1.96
N ILE A 339 -0.67 -31.83 -1.49
CA ILE A 339 -1.87 -31.83 -2.36
C ILE A 339 -1.99 -30.48 -3.09
N LEU A 340 -1.85 -29.35 -2.39
CA LEU A 340 -1.88 -28.02 -3.02
C LEU A 340 -0.80 -27.87 -4.10
N LEU A 341 0.45 -28.23 -3.79
CA LEU A 341 1.59 -28.12 -4.71
C LEU A 341 1.46 -29.04 -5.91
N ARG A 342 1.04 -30.30 -5.70
CA ARG A 342 0.91 -31.29 -6.77
C ARG A 342 -0.10 -30.86 -7.83
N TYR A 343 -1.14 -30.13 -7.43
CA TYR A 343 -2.26 -29.80 -8.29
C TYR A 343 -2.40 -28.30 -8.59
N GLY A 344 -1.45 -27.48 -8.13
CA GLY A 344 -1.45 -26.04 -8.37
C GLY A 344 -2.63 -25.29 -7.71
N HIS A 345 -3.23 -25.85 -6.66
CA HIS A 345 -4.36 -25.21 -5.97
C HIS A 345 -3.87 -24.21 -4.91
N SER A 346 -4.70 -23.21 -4.63
CA SER A 346 -4.46 -22.20 -3.58
C SER A 346 -5.28 -22.46 -2.30
N GLY A 347 -6.07 -23.55 -2.27
CA GLY A 347 -6.94 -23.93 -1.15
C GLY A 347 -7.62 -25.29 -1.32
N LEU A 348 -8.13 -25.86 -0.22
CA LEU A 348 -8.86 -27.13 -0.17
C LEU A 348 -10.07 -27.03 0.78
N CYS A 349 -11.20 -27.63 0.39
CA CYS A 349 -12.37 -27.78 1.26
C CYS A 349 -12.17 -28.95 2.24
N VAL A 350 -12.71 -28.83 3.44
CA VAL A 350 -12.56 -29.82 4.51
C VAL A 350 -13.91 -30.43 4.86
N VAL A 351 -14.03 -31.75 4.81
CA VAL A 351 -15.29 -32.48 4.97
C VAL A 351 -15.16 -33.63 5.98
N GLU A 352 -16.17 -33.85 6.81
CA GLU A 352 -16.18 -34.92 7.85
C GLU A 352 -16.07 -36.34 7.26
N ALA A 353 -15.61 -37.30 8.06
CA ALA A 353 -15.59 -38.71 7.64
C ALA A 353 -16.91 -39.39 8.02
N GLN A 354 -17.48 -40.20 7.13
CA GLN A 354 -18.50 -41.16 7.55
C GLN A 354 -17.88 -42.16 8.53
N HIS A 355 -18.53 -42.40 9.68
CA HIS A 355 -18.11 -43.43 10.63
C HIS A 355 -18.24 -44.82 9.98
N GLU A 356 -17.18 -45.29 9.33
CA GLU A 356 -16.96 -46.72 9.13
C GLU A 356 -16.38 -47.29 10.43
N SER A 357 -17.26 -47.81 11.28
CA SER A 357 -16.87 -48.67 12.38
C SER A 357 -16.24 -49.95 11.84
N GLN A 358 -14.91 -50.06 11.88
CA GLN A 358 -14.18 -51.33 12.11
C GLN A 358 -12.66 -51.10 12.23
N ARG A 359 -12.13 -51.19 13.45
CA ARG A 359 -10.80 -51.78 13.67
C ARG A 359 -10.90 -52.84 14.75
N LEU A 360 -10.21 -53.93 14.47
CA LEU A 360 -10.16 -55.19 15.20
C LEU A 360 -9.87 -55.01 16.69
N GLY A 361 -10.51 -55.87 17.48
CA GLY A 361 -9.90 -56.43 18.67
C GLY A 361 -10.06 -55.62 19.93
N GLU A 362 -11.29 -55.44 20.40
CA GLU A 362 -11.66 -55.54 21.82
C GLU A 362 -13.18 -55.41 21.91
N THR A 363 -13.83 -56.41 22.49
CA THR A 363 -15.28 -56.43 22.72
C THR A 363 -15.60 -55.82 24.08
N PRO A 364 -16.27 -54.66 24.15
CA PRO A 364 -17.19 -54.37 25.24
C PRO A 364 -18.63 -54.66 24.79
N ILE A 365 -19.34 -55.33 25.67
CA ILE A 365 -20.74 -55.76 25.55
C ILE A 365 -21.63 -54.54 25.25
N PRO A 366 -22.48 -54.55 24.20
CA PRO A 366 -23.29 -53.40 23.85
C PRO A 366 -24.49 -53.25 24.80
N ASN A 367 -24.69 -52.03 25.30
CA ASN A 367 -25.85 -51.59 26.05
C ASN A 367 -27.04 -51.41 25.07
N PRO A 368 -28.20 -52.08 25.24
CA PRO A 368 -29.26 -52.13 24.22
C PRO A 368 -30.17 -50.88 24.13
N GLN A 369 -29.66 -49.68 24.44
CA GLN A 369 -30.48 -48.44 24.45
C GLN A 369 -29.94 -47.27 23.61
N SER A 370 -28.99 -47.49 22.70
CA SER A 370 -28.55 -46.42 21.78
C SER A 370 -29.15 -46.59 20.37
N PRO A 371 -29.83 -45.58 19.80
CA PRO A 371 -30.42 -45.66 18.46
C PRO A 371 -29.34 -45.74 17.37
N ILE A 372 -29.60 -46.57 16.35
CA ILE A 372 -28.74 -46.79 15.18
C ILE A 372 -28.85 -45.56 14.22
N PRO A 373 -27.75 -44.91 13.79
CA PRO A 373 -27.82 -43.80 12.83
C PRO A 373 -28.07 -44.26 11.38
N ASN A 374 -28.79 -43.42 10.63
CA ASN A 374 -29.26 -43.62 9.25
C ASN A 374 -28.13 -43.45 8.19
N PRO A 375 -28.00 -44.28 7.13
CA PRO A 375 -26.80 -44.30 6.27
C PRO A 375 -26.73 -43.29 5.11
N GLN A 376 -27.67 -42.33 5.00
CA GLN A 376 -27.74 -41.38 3.88
C GLN A 376 -27.63 -39.90 4.30
N SER A 377 -26.86 -39.60 5.33
CA SER A 377 -26.59 -38.22 5.71
C SER A 377 -25.51 -37.60 4.81
N PRO A 378 -25.74 -36.38 4.26
CA PRO A 378 -24.74 -35.67 3.46
C PRO A 378 -23.47 -35.42 4.28
N ILE A 379 -22.30 -35.57 3.65
CA ILE A 379 -21.02 -35.29 4.32
C ILE A 379 -20.91 -33.78 4.52
N PRO A 380 -20.90 -33.28 5.77
CA PRO A 380 -20.93 -31.86 6.02
C PRO A 380 -19.57 -31.22 5.68
N LEU A 381 -19.65 -30.08 4.97
CA LEU A 381 -18.55 -29.15 4.84
C LEU A 381 -18.29 -28.54 6.22
N VAL A 382 -17.09 -28.73 6.75
CA VAL A 382 -16.73 -28.29 8.11
C VAL A 382 -15.66 -27.20 8.12
N GLY A 383 -15.02 -26.93 6.98
CA GLY A 383 -14.11 -25.80 6.84
C GLY A 383 -13.47 -25.68 5.48
N ILE A 384 -12.63 -24.67 5.34
CA ILE A 384 -11.77 -24.47 4.19
C ILE A 384 -10.37 -24.11 4.66
N ILE A 385 -9.34 -24.65 4.02
CA ILE A 385 -7.95 -24.32 4.32
C ILE A 385 -7.28 -23.71 3.10
N SER A 386 -6.58 -22.59 3.28
CA SER A 386 -5.82 -21.91 2.24
C SER A 386 -4.36 -22.29 2.22
N ARG A 387 -3.72 -22.03 1.08
CA ARG A 387 -2.27 -22.06 0.98
C ARG A 387 -1.63 -21.16 2.03
N ARG A 388 -2.21 -19.99 2.28
CA ARG A 388 -1.78 -19.11 3.37
C ARG A 388 -1.91 -19.80 4.73
N ASP A 389 -3.02 -20.47 5.02
CA ASP A 389 -3.23 -21.18 6.29
C ASP A 389 -2.26 -22.36 6.47
N ILE A 390 -1.94 -23.06 5.37
CA ILE A 390 -0.97 -24.16 5.35
C ILE A 390 0.45 -23.65 5.48
N ASP A 391 0.83 -22.63 4.72
CA ASP A 391 2.15 -21.99 4.80
C ASP A 391 2.34 -21.41 6.20
N LEU A 392 1.31 -20.76 6.75
CA LEU A 392 1.27 -20.31 8.13
C LEU A 392 1.47 -21.48 9.09
N ALA A 393 0.76 -22.60 8.94
CA ALA A 393 0.92 -23.76 9.83
C ALA A 393 2.30 -24.44 9.71
N LEU A 394 2.86 -24.58 8.50
CA LEU A 394 4.17 -25.19 8.26
C LEU A 394 5.31 -24.33 8.75
N HIS A 395 5.19 -23.03 8.53
CA HIS A 395 6.09 -22.03 9.04
C HIS A 395 6.21 -22.14 10.57
N HIS A 396 5.19 -22.68 11.25
CA HIS A 396 5.18 -22.90 12.70
C HIS A 396 5.45 -24.35 13.10
N GLY A 397 6.06 -25.13 12.19
CA GLY A 397 6.46 -26.51 12.46
C GLY A 397 5.29 -27.48 12.62
N PHE A 398 4.06 -27.09 12.26
CA PHE A 398 2.87 -27.91 12.39
C PHE A 398 2.61 -28.80 11.20
N SER A 399 3.68 -29.25 10.53
CA SER A 399 3.62 -30.21 9.41
C SER A 399 2.77 -31.44 9.73
N HIS A 400 2.83 -31.90 10.98
CA HIS A 400 2.11 -33.09 11.45
C HIS A 400 0.72 -32.79 12.04
N ALA A 401 0.35 -31.52 12.23
CA ALA A 401 -0.91 -31.15 12.87
C ALA A 401 -2.10 -31.34 11.91
N PRO A 402 -3.29 -31.64 12.44
CA PRO A 402 -4.47 -31.85 11.61
C PRO A 402 -5.04 -30.52 11.11
N VAL A 403 -5.48 -30.51 9.85
CA VAL A 403 -6.05 -29.37 9.12
C VAL A 403 -7.19 -28.70 9.87
N LYS A 404 -8.00 -29.45 10.63
CA LYS A 404 -9.11 -28.91 11.43
C LYS A 404 -8.71 -27.85 12.44
N GLY A 405 -7.45 -27.84 12.87
CA GLY A 405 -6.91 -26.81 13.77
C GLY A 405 -6.61 -25.48 13.09
N TYR A 406 -6.56 -25.45 11.75
CA TYR A 406 -6.09 -24.30 10.96
C TYR A 406 -7.06 -23.88 9.84
N MET A 407 -8.08 -24.70 9.57
CA MET A 407 -9.12 -24.35 8.61
C MET A 407 -10.03 -23.25 9.13
N THR A 408 -10.53 -22.41 8.24
CA THR A 408 -11.63 -21.49 8.51
C THR A 408 -12.93 -22.27 8.58
N THR A 409 -13.68 -22.12 9.67
CA THR A 409 -14.95 -22.84 9.91
C THR A 409 -16.18 -21.98 9.69
N ASN A 410 -16.07 -20.65 9.81
CA ASN A 410 -17.14 -19.72 9.46
C ASN A 410 -17.06 -19.40 7.97
N LEU A 411 -17.80 -20.15 7.18
CA LEU A 411 -17.71 -20.11 5.72
C LEU A 411 -18.82 -19.24 5.16
N ASN A 412 -18.44 -18.29 4.31
CA ASN A 412 -19.37 -17.73 3.33
C ASN A 412 -19.51 -18.75 2.21
N THR A 413 -20.73 -19.26 2.03
CA THR A 413 -21.07 -20.24 1.00
C THR A 413 -22.11 -19.67 0.06
N ILE A 414 -22.09 -20.14 -1.17
CA ILE A 414 -23.03 -19.74 -2.23
C ILE A 414 -23.80 -20.96 -2.72
N THR A 415 -24.90 -20.73 -3.44
CA THR A 415 -25.66 -21.81 -4.09
C THR A 415 -25.19 -21.97 -5.54
N PRO A 416 -25.49 -23.09 -6.23
CA PRO A 416 -25.16 -23.25 -7.64
C PRO A 416 -25.74 -22.14 -8.53
N ASP A 417 -26.83 -21.51 -8.10
CA ASP A 417 -27.59 -20.55 -8.90
C ASP A 417 -27.23 -19.08 -8.54
N THR A 418 -26.27 -18.86 -7.63
CA THR A 418 -25.75 -17.52 -7.29
C THR A 418 -25.02 -16.90 -8.48
N SER A 419 -25.33 -15.66 -8.84
CA SER A 419 -24.80 -14.95 -10.02
C SER A 419 -23.34 -14.48 -9.86
N LEU A 420 -22.61 -14.28 -10.95
CA LEU A 420 -21.24 -13.71 -10.92
C LEU A 420 -21.16 -12.34 -10.21
N PRO A 421 -22.05 -11.35 -10.47
CA PRO A 421 -22.03 -10.08 -9.74
C PRO A 421 -22.25 -10.25 -8.23
N GLU A 422 -23.16 -11.15 -7.82
CA GLU A 422 -23.37 -11.45 -6.41
C GLU A 422 -22.14 -12.13 -5.79
N ILE A 423 -21.51 -13.08 -6.51
CA ILE A 423 -20.24 -13.71 -6.13
C ILE A 423 -19.15 -12.66 -5.92
N GLU A 424 -18.98 -11.70 -6.85
CA GLU A 424 -18.02 -10.61 -6.75
C GLU A 424 -18.30 -9.71 -5.55
N SER A 425 -19.55 -9.30 -5.38
CA SER A 425 -20.00 -8.50 -4.24
C SER A 425 -19.69 -9.19 -2.92
N ILE A 426 -19.98 -10.50 -2.79
CA ILE A 426 -19.66 -11.30 -1.61
C ILE A 426 -18.12 -11.36 -1.41
N MET A 427 -17.35 -11.60 -2.48
CA MET A 427 -15.88 -11.65 -2.39
C MET A 427 -15.25 -10.32 -1.95
N VAL A 428 -15.78 -9.19 -2.41
CA VAL A 428 -15.30 -7.84 -2.06
C VAL A 428 -15.77 -7.45 -0.66
N THR A 429 -17.06 -7.62 -0.38
CA THR A 429 -17.71 -7.22 0.87
C THR A 429 -17.13 -7.96 2.07
N TYR A 430 -16.92 -9.28 1.93
CA TYR A 430 -16.42 -10.12 3.01
C TYR A 430 -14.90 -10.40 2.92
N ASP A 431 -14.20 -9.78 1.96
CA ASP A 431 -12.78 -10.00 1.65
C ASP A 431 -12.42 -11.50 1.57
N VAL A 432 -13.29 -12.28 0.91
CA VAL A 432 -13.10 -13.72 0.72
C VAL A 432 -12.55 -13.99 -0.67
N GLY A 433 -11.48 -14.78 -0.76
CA GLY A 433 -10.87 -15.14 -2.05
C GLY A 433 -11.45 -16.41 -2.69
N ARG A 434 -12.44 -17.03 -2.05
CA ARG A 434 -13.01 -18.34 -2.41
C ARG A 434 -14.37 -18.54 -1.76
N LEU A 435 -15.27 -19.20 -2.47
CA LEU A 435 -16.64 -19.47 -2.02
C LEU A 435 -16.99 -20.94 -2.31
N PRO A 436 -17.16 -21.79 -1.28
CA PRO A 436 -17.72 -23.11 -1.45
C PRO A 436 -19.16 -23.03 -1.95
N VAL A 437 -19.49 -23.86 -2.94
CA VAL A 437 -20.83 -23.97 -3.52
C VAL A 437 -21.56 -25.14 -2.88
N LEU A 438 -22.69 -24.85 -2.23
CA LEU A 438 -23.53 -25.83 -1.56
C LEU A 438 -24.87 -26.00 -2.29
N ASP A 439 -25.18 -27.22 -2.72
CA ASP A 439 -26.51 -27.59 -3.23
C ASP A 439 -27.23 -28.43 -2.19
N ASN A 440 -28.38 -27.95 -1.68
CA ASN A 440 -29.14 -28.62 -0.61
C ASN A 440 -28.28 -29.01 0.61
N GLY A 441 -27.28 -28.18 0.95
CA GLY A 441 -26.33 -28.41 2.04
C GLY A 441 -25.17 -29.36 1.71
N GLN A 442 -25.08 -29.87 0.48
CA GLN A 442 -23.97 -30.69 -0.01
C GLN A 442 -22.95 -29.85 -0.77
N LEU A 443 -21.66 -30.08 -0.50
CA LEU A 443 -20.58 -29.43 -1.24
C LEU A 443 -20.48 -30.00 -2.67
N VAL A 444 -20.82 -29.16 -3.67
CA VAL A 444 -20.81 -29.53 -5.09
C VAL A 444 -19.72 -28.82 -5.90
N GLY A 445 -19.19 -27.71 -5.38
CA GLY A 445 -18.28 -26.82 -6.12
C GLY A 445 -17.48 -25.86 -5.25
N ILE A 446 -16.50 -25.20 -5.85
CA ILE A 446 -15.80 -24.05 -5.27
C ILE A 446 -15.54 -23.02 -6.38
N VAL A 447 -15.85 -21.75 -6.11
CA VAL A 447 -15.50 -20.61 -6.97
C VAL A 447 -14.35 -19.85 -6.32
N THR A 448 -13.27 -19.59 -7.07
CA THR A 448 -12.12 -18.82 -6.59
C THR A 448 -12.02 -17.47 -7.26
N ARG A 449 -11.28 -16.53 -6.66
CA ARG A 449 -10.97 -15.23 -7.27
C ARG A 449 -10.34 -15.36 -8.67
N THR A 450 -9.59 -16.43 -8.90
CA THR A 450 -9.02 -16.72 -10.24
C THR A 450 -10.08 -17.17 -11.22
N ASP A 451 -11.14 -17.87 -10.80
CA ASP A 451 -12.24 -18.29 -11.68
C ASP A 451 -13.09 -17.09 -12.07
N VAL A 452 -13.40 -16.20 -11.11
CA VAL A 452 -14.05 -14.90 -11.33
C VAL A 452 -13.24 -14.05 -12.32
N LEU A 453 -11.95 -13.83 -12.05
CA LEU A 453 -11.08 -13.07 -12.95
C LEU A 453 -10.91 -13.73 -14.32
N ARG A 454 -10.90 -15.06 -14.39
CA ARG A 454 -10.83 -15.78 -15.66
C ARG A 454 -12.09 -15.54 -16.49
N GLN A 455 -13.27 -15.60 -15.90
CA GLN A 455 -14.52 -15.32 -16.61
C GLN A 455 -14.53 -13.90 -17.16
N LEU A 456 -14.20 -12.91 -16.32
CA LEU A 456 -14.07 -11.49 -16.72
C LEU A 456 -13.05 -11.25 -17.86
N HIS A 457 -12.11 -12.17 -18.07
CA HIS A 457 -11.12 -12.11 -19.14
C HIS A 457 -11.42 -13.03 -20.32
N GLN A 458 -12.20 -14.10 -20.14
CA GLN A 458 -12.57 -15.06 -21.20
C GLN A 458 -13.61 -14.46 -22.15
N ASP A 459 -14.55 -13.66 -21.64
CA ASP A 459 -15.52 -12.94 -22.50
C ASP A 459 -14.81 -11.91 -23.42
N ARG A 460 -13.58 -11.53 -23.08
CA ARG A 460 -12.72 -10.67 -23.91
C ARG A 460 -11.81 -11.42 -24.90
N THR A 461 -11.77 -12.74 -24.87
CA THR A 461 -10.79 -13.54 -25.64
C THR A 461 -11.41 -14.70 -26.43
N GLU A 462 -12.36 -14.39 -27.31
CA GLU A 462 -12.64 -15.21 -28.49
C GLU A 462 -12.18 -14.51 -29.78
N GLU A 463 -10.87 -14.34 -29.96
CA GLU A 463 -10.24 -14.32 -31.28
C GLU A 463 -9.06 -15.31 -31.30
N PRO A 464 -8.94 -16.18 -32.33
CA PRO A 464 -7.96 -17.25 -32.35
C PRO A 464 -6.58 -16.75 -32.80
N GLY A 465 -5.67 -16.58 -31.84
CA GLY A 465 -4.24 -16.72 -32.09
C GLY A 465 -3.37 -15.63 -31.47
N LEU A 466 -2.69 -15.99 -30.37
CA LEU A 466 -1.23 -15.84 -30.16
C LEU A 466 -0.93 -16.02 -28.66
N LYS A 467 -0.18 -17.08 -28.34
CA LYS A 467 0.38 -17.32 -27.00
C LYS A 467 1.64 -16.46 -26.82
N GLY A 468 1.75 -15.72 -25.71
CA GLY A 468 3.02 -15.14 -25.27
C GLY A 468 2.94 -14.02 -24.22
N GLU A 469 3.14 -14.41 -22.95
CA GLU A 469 3.89 -13.72 -21.88
C GLU A 469 3.48 -12.34 -21.27
N TYR A 470 3.11 -12.43 -19.99
CA TYR A 470 3.45 -11.58 -18.83
C TYR A 470 3.05 -10.08 -18.73
N ASN A 471 2.27 -9.83 -17.67
CA ASN A 471 2.11 -8.61 -16.85
C ASN A 471 1.44 -7.37 -17.45
N LYS A 472 0.34 -6.91 -16.80
CA LYS A 472 0.25 -5.55 -16.22
C LYS A 472 -1.01 -5.33 -15.36
N THR A 473 -0.75 -5.21 -14.06
CA THR A 473 -1.19 -4.17 -13.11
C THR A 473 -2.53 -3.47 -13.36
N LEU A 474 -3.52 -3.77 -12.52
CA LEU A 474 -4.80 -3.06 -12.42
C LEU A 474 -4.70 -1.77 -11.59
N ASN A 475 -5.39 -0.76 -12.09
CA ASN A 475 -5.43 0.63 -11.67
C ASN A 475 -5.98 0.82 -10.24
N THR A 476 -5.19 1.49 -9.41
CA THR A 476 -5.62 2.10 -8.13
C THR A 476 -5.29 3.60 -8.13
N GLN A 477 -5.17 4.22 -9.31
CA GLN A 477 -4.54 5.54 -9.47
C GLN A 477 -5.51 6.73 -9.45
N GLU A 478 -6.82 6.54 -9.64
CA GLU A 478 -7.72 7.69 -9.79
C GLU A 478 -8.21 8.32 -8.49
N ALA A 479 -8.14 7.60 -7.36
CA ALA A 479 -8.49 8.16 -6.04
C ALA A 479 -7.36 9.01 -5.40
N ILE A 480 -6.11 8.93 -5.92
CA ILE A 480 -4.92 9.55 -5.31
C ILE A 480 -4.73 11.01 -5.77
N TYR A 481 -5.17 11.36 -6.98
CA TYR A 481 -4.86 12.66 -7.59
C TYR A 481 -5.54 13.87 -6.93
N ARG A 482 -6.63 13.68 -6.19
CA ARG A 482 -7.32 14.80 -5.50
C ARG A 482 -6.63 15.28 -4.22
N VAL A 483 -5.66 14.54 -3.68
CA VAL A 483 -4.93 14.89 -2.44
C VAL A 483 -3.57 15.58 -2.73
N SER A 484 -3.00 15.36 -3.92
CA SER A 484 -1.60 15.63 -4.25
C SER A 484 -1.18 17.12 -4.26
N THR A 485 -2.02 18.04 -4.75
CA THR A 485 -1.67 19.47 -4.82
C THR A 485 -1.84 20.21 -3.49
N SER A 486 -2.62 19.67 -2.55
CA SER A 486 -2.82 20.28 -1.23
C SER A 486 -1.66 19.96 -0.26
N PHE A 487 -1.02 18.81 -0.41
CA PHE A 487 -0.05 18.31 0.55
C PHE A 487 1.37 18.89 0.39
N SER A 488 1.78 19.30 -0.82
CA SER A 488 3.06 20.01 -1.06
C SER A 488 3.10 21.38 -0.36
N THR A 489 1.99 22.13 -0.41
CA THR A 489 1.85 23.40 0.32
C THR A 489 1.86 23.18 1.83
N GLN A 490 1.16 22.15 2.31
CA GLN A 490 1.18 21.78 3.73
C GLN A 490 2.57 21.38 4.23
N LEU A 491 3.37 20.67 3.42
CA LEU A 491 4.77 20.34 3.78
C LEU A 491 5.64 21.59 3.95
N ARG A 492 5.52 22.55 3.03
CA ARG A 492 6.26 23.82 3.10
C ARG A 492 5.89 24.61 4.35
N ASP A 493 4.60 24.67 4.68
CA ASP A 493 4.10 25.51 5.77
C ASP A 493 4.32 24.86 7.15
N ARG A 494 4.43 23.53 7.22
CA ARG A 494 4.61 22.78 8.50
C ARG A 494 6.06 22.51 8.87
N LEU A 495 6.98 22.47 7.90
CA LEU A 495 8.39 22.23 8.18
C LEU A 495 9.11 23.55 8.50
N ALA A 496 10.10 23.48 9.40
CA ALA A 496 10.96 24.63 9.63
C ALA A 496 11.58 25.10 8.29
N PRO A 497 11.59 26.42 7.98
CA PRO A 497 12.10 26.93 6.69
C PRO A 497 13.48 26.41 6.26
N PRO A 498 14.47 26.29 7.17
CA PRO A 498 15.80 25.74 6.85
C PRO A 498 15.74 24.27 6.42
N LEU A 499 14.85 23.49 7.02
CA LEU A 499 14.66 22.09 6.67
C LEU A 499 13.96 21.94 5.31
N TRP A 500 12.98 22.80 5.02
CA TRP A 500 12.35 22.86 3.71
C TRP A 500 13.36 23.22 2.61
N GLU A 501 14.25 24.18 2.86
CA GLU A 501 15.30 24.56 1.92
C GLU A 501 16.23 23.38 1.61
N PHE A 502 16.64 22.63 2.63
CA PHE A 502 17.42 21.41 2.46
C PHE A 502 16.68 20.36 1.59
N LEU A 503 15.41 20.06 1.89
CA LEU A 503 14.63 19.08 1.13
C LEU A 503 14.41 19.53 -0.33
N ALA A 504 14.18 20.82 -0.55
CA ALA A 504 14.06 21.40 -1.89
C ALA A 504 15.37 21.26 -2.68
N LYS A 505 16.53 21.49 -2.04
CA LYS A 505 17.85 21.28 -2.65
C LYS A 505 18.12 19.82 -2.96
N ALA A 506 17.76 18.89 -2.08
CA ALA A 506 17.87 17.47 -2.33
C ALA A 506 16.99 17.02 -3.51
N SER A 507 15.76 17.52 -3.58
CA SER A 507 14.86 17.28 -4.71
C SER A 507 15.46 17.78 -6.03
N GLU A 508 16.00 19.00 -6.05
CA GLU A 508 16.68 19.58 -7.22
C GLU A 508 17.84 18.70 -7.70
N GLN A 509 18.69 18.22 -6.78
CA GLN A 509 19.84 17.36 -7.10
C GLN A 509 19.44 15.98 -7.61
N ALA A 510 18.38 15.38 -7.06
CA ALA A 510 17.83 14.11 -7.52
C ALA A 510 17.19 14.26 -8.91
N GLN A 511 16.42 15.33 -9.12
CA GLN A 511 15.73 15.58 -10.39
C GLN A 511 16.71 15.84 -11.54
N LYS A 512 17.83 16.55 -11.30
CA LYS A 512 18.91 16.73 -12.30
C LYS A 512 19.48 15.41 -12.82
N ARG A 513 19.36 14.33 -12.04
CA ARG A 513 19.86 12.98 -12.38
C ARG A 513 18.75 12.06 -12.88
N GLY A 514 17.52 12.55 -13.01
CA GLY A 514 16.36 11.76 -13.44
C GLY A 514 15.81 10.83 -12.37
N TRP A 515 16.21 10.99 -11.09
CA TRP A 515 15.76 10.13 -10.01
C TRP A 515 14.47 10.64 -9.36
N HIS A 516 13.73 9.71 -8.75
CA HIS A 516 12.60 10.04 -7.90
C HIS A 516 13.03 10.00 -6.44
N LEU A 517 12.77 11.09 -5.72
CA LEU A 517 13.13 11.22 -4.32
C LEU A 517 11.89 11.23 -3.46
N TYR A 518 11.93 10.45 -2.39
CA TYR A 518 10.82 10.30 -1.45
C TYR A 518 11.29 10.59 -0.04
N LEU A 519 10.53 11.40 0.70
CA LEU A 519 10.56 11.40 2.15
C LEU A 519 9.74 10.20 2.63
N VAL A 520 10.25 9.38 3.54
CA VAL A 520 9.59 8.11 3.91
C VAL A 520 9.53 7.89 5.41
N GLY A 521 8.69 6.95 5.85
CA GLY A 521 8.77 6.41 7.19
C GLY A 521 8.30 7.35 8.30
N GLY A 522 9.08 7.41 9.38
CA GLY A 522 8.71 8.10 10.61
C GLY A 522 8.50 9.60 10.41
N ALA A 523 9.27 10.23 9.52
CA ALA A 523 9.13 11.64 9.18
C ALA A 523 7.74 11.96 8.61
N VAL A 524 7.26 11.13 7.67
CA VAL A 524 5.93 11.29 7.06
C VAL A 524 4.82 11.08 8.08
N ARG A 525 4.96 10.05 8.93
CA ARG A 525 4.02 9.78 10.03
C ARG A 525 3.91 10.96 10.99
N ASP A 526 5.06 11.48 11.45
CA ASP A 526 5.10 12.53 12.45
C ASP A 526 4.56 13.85 11.87
N LEU A 527 4.82 14.14 10.59
CA LEU A 527 4.19 15.23 9.83
C LEU A 527 2.65 15.14 9.78
N LEU A 528 2.11 13.94 9.63
CA LEU A 528 0.67 13.69 9.56
C LEU A 528 -0.01 13.74 10.94
N LEU A 529 0.73 13.45 12.01
CA LEU A 529 0.21 13.45 13.39
C LEU A 529 0.32 14.79 14.09
N ALA A 530 1.23 15.66 13.67
CA ALA A 530 1.39 16.97 14.26
C ALA A 530 0.17 17.86 14.05
N ASP A 531 -0.03 18.77 15.00
CA ASP A 531 -1.06 19.77 14.94
C ASP A 531 -0.83 20.67 13.70
N PRO A 532 -1.87 20.98 12.90
CA PRO A 532 -1.72 21.85 11.73
C PRO A 532 -1.01 23.18 11.97
N ASP A 533 -1.07 23.72 13.19
CA ASP A 533 -0.48 25.01 13.57
C ASP A 533 0.94 24.88 14.18
N GLU A 534 1.46 23.66 14.34
CA GLU A 534 2.77 23.39 14.93
C GLU A 534 3.85 23.24 13.84
N THR A 535 4.89 24.08 13.89
CA THR A 535 6.07 23.90 13.04
C THR A 535 6.95 22.78 13.58
N LEU A 536 7.18 21.75 12.75
CA LEU A 536 8.00 20.60 13.12
C LEU A 536 9.48 20.81 12.76
N LEU A 537 10.33 20.63 13.78
CA LEU A 537 11.77 20.37 13.62
C LEU A 537 11.99 18.85 13.69
N LEU A 538 11.97 18.19 12.52
CA LEU A 538 12.35 16.79 12.41
C LEU A 538 13.88 16.70 12.59
N SER A 539 14.33 15.96 13.60
CA SER A 539 15.77 15.74 13.88
C SER A 539 16.33 14.47 13.22
N ASP A 540 15.44 13.62 12.68
CA ASP A 540 15.78 12.35 12.04
C ASP A 540 14.89 12.18 10.79
N ILE A 541 15.53 12.09 9.62
CA ILE A 541 14.87 12.16 8.31
C ILE A 541 15.34 11.02 7.42
N ASP A 542 14.40 10.16 7.04
CA ASP A 542 14.63 9.09 6.07
C ASP A 542 14.22 9.53 4.66
N MET A 543 15.14 9.39 3.71
CA MET A 543 14.92 9.65 2.30
C MET A 543 15.28 8.45 1.44
N VAL A 544 14.43 8.16 0.46
CA VAL A 544 14.64 7.05 -0.48
C VAL A 544 14.69 7.56 -1.91
N VAL A 545 15.71 7.11 -2.63
CA VAL A 545 15.93 7.38 -4.05
C VAL A 545 15.48 6.17 -4.87
N ASP A 546 14.49 6.35 -5.73
CA ASP A 546 14.08 5.37 -6.74
C ASP A 546 14.69 5.77 -8.10
N GLY A 547 15.61 4.94 -8.59
CA GLY A 547 16.42 5.18 -9.78
C GLY A 547 15.94 4.43 -11.03
N PHE A 548 14.66 4.04 -11.07
CA PHE A 548 13.99 3.11 -12.02
C PHE A 548 14.39 3.16 -13.52
N HIS A 549 15.08 4.18 -14.00
CA HIS A 549 15.29 4.44 -15.43
C HIS A 549 16.66 3.98 -15.98
N ARG A 550 17.61 3.55 -15.14
CA ARG A 550 18.87 2.92 -15.61
C ARG A 550 19.30 1.79 -14.68
N SER A 551 19.41 0.59 -15.23
CA SER A 551 19.89 -0.64 -14.59
C SER A 551 21.34 -0.59 -14.07
N ALA A 552 21.94 0.60 -13.96
CA ALA A 552 23.32 0.85 -13.52
C ALA A 552 23.44 1.71 -12.23
N ASP A 553 22.33 2.23 -11.67
CA ASP A 553 22.39 3.20 -10.55
C ASP A 553 22.41 2.54 -9.15
N VAL A 554 23.25 1.50 -8.99
CA VAL A 554 23.56 0.95 -7.66
C VAL A 554 24.26 2.05 -6.85
N GLY A 555 23.63 2.50 -5.77
CA GLY A 555 24.16 3.57 -4.91
C GLY A 555 23.65 4.99 -5.20
N ALA A 556 22.53 5.14 -5.93
CA ALA A 556 21.89 6.45 -6.15
C ALA A 556 21.72 7.30 -4.88
N GLY A 557 21.37 6.68 -3.74
CA GLY A 557 21.29 7.37 -2.44
C GLY A 557 22.63 7.93 -1.96
N VAL A 558 23.71 7.16 -2.13
CA VAL A 558 25.07 7.58 -1.76
C VAL A 558 25.54 8.73 -2.64
N GLU A 559 25.28 8.66 -3.94
CA GLU A 559 25.63 9.73 -4.89
C GLU A 559 24.83 11.02 -4.62
N LEU A 560 23.56 10.91 -4.26
CA LEU A 560 22.77 12.06 -3.82
C LEU A 560 23.34 12.68 -2.55
N ALA A 561 23.72 11.86 -1.56
CA ALA A 561 24.31 12.33 -0.31
C ALA A 561 25.66 13.06 -0.53
N LYS A 562 26.52 12.55 -1.42
CA LYS A 562 27.77 13.24 -1.82
C LYS A 562 27.49 14.59 -2.49
N ALA A 563 26.48 14.65 -3.36
CA ALA A 563 26.11 15.91 -4.02
C ALA A 563 25.59 16.95 -3.02
N LEU A 564 24.86 16.50 -2.01
CA LEU A 564 24.38 17.35 -0.91
C LEU A 564 25.52 17.82 -0.01
N GLN A 565 26.48 16.95 0.34
CA GLN A 565 27.67 17.34 1.13
C GLN A 565 28.48 18.47 0.45
N ASN A 566 28.60 18.45 -0.88
CA ASN A 566 29.26 19.54 -1.61
C ASN A 566 28.53 20.89 -1.46
N THR A 567 27.21 20.85 -1.23
CA THR A 567 26.37 22.03 -1.02
C THR A 567 26.40 22.48 0.44
N TYR A 568 26.52 21.53 1.37
CA TYR A 568 26.53 21.71 2.82
C TYR A 568 27.85 21.14 3.41
N PRO A 569 28.99 21.82 3.25
CA PRO A 569 30.30 21.31 3.66
C PRO A 569 30.47 21.12 5.17
N GLU A 570 29.62 21.77 5.98
CA GLU A 570 29.52 21.58 7.43
C GLU A 570 28.89 20.24 7.83
N ALA A 571 28.15 19.60 6.92
CA ALA A 571 27.54 18.29 7.15
C ALA A 571 28.58 17.17 7.02
N ARG A 572 28.66 16.31 8.04
CA ARG A 572 29.51 15.12 7.99
C ARG A 572 28.78 14.00 7.23
N LEU A 573 29.40 13.50 6.17
CA LEU A 573 28.90 12.36 5.40
C LEU A 573 29.49 11.05 5.94
N GLU A 574 28.62 10.09 6.25
CA GLU A 574 28.99 8.70 6.54
C GLU A 574 28.36 7.76 5.51
N VAL A 575 29.17 6.90 4.88
CA VAL A 575 28.71 6.01 3.80
C VAL A 575 28.82 4.56 4.23
N HIS A 576 27.72 3.81 4.10
CA HIS A 576 27.65 2.38 4.41
C HIS A 576 27.49 1.57 3.12
N GLY A 577 28.62 1.27 2.47
CA GLY A 577 28.65 0.67 1.13
C GLY A 577 27.98 -0.70 0.98
N GLN A 578 27.90 -1.50 2.05
CA GLN A 578 27.26 -2.83 2.03
C GLN A 578 25.73 -2.75 1.92
N PHE A 579 25.12 -1.64 2.34
CA PHE A 579 23.67 -1.43 2.39
C PHE A 579 23.18 -0.36 1.40
N GLN A 580 24.09 0.26 0.64
CA GLN A 580 23.80 1.33 -0.30
C GLN A 580 23.09 2.52 0.37
N THR A 581 23.48 2.84 1.61
CA THR A 581 22.95 3.96 2.40
C THR A 581 24.04 4.95 2.75
N ALA A 582 23.66 6.21 2.92
CA ALA A 582 24.51 7.27 3.39
C ALA A 582 23.77 8.15 4.41
N ALA A 583 24.48 8.64 5.42
CA ALA A 583 23.97 9.53 6.44
C ALA A 583 24.67 10.89 6.35
N LEU A 584 23.91 11.98 6.44
CA LEU A 584 24.41 13.34 6.59
C LEU A 584 24.08 13.84 8.01
N LEU A 585 25.10 14.31 8.71
CA LEU A 585 25.04 14.66 10.13
C LEU A 585 25.44 16.13 10.34
N TRP A 586 24.55 16.91 10.93
CA TRP A 586 24.86 18.24 11.47
C TRP A 586 25.02 18.16 13.00
N HIS A 587 25.97 18.91 13.54
CA HIS A 587 26.24 18.96 14.98
C HIS A 587 26.13 20.40 15.49
N LEU A 588 25.17 20.66 16.38
CA LEU A 588 24.96 21.97 17.01
C LEU A 588 24.90 23.12 16.00
N ASP A 589 24.23 22.87 14.87
CA ASP A 589 24.00 23.88 13.85
C ASP A 589 23.15 25.03 14.44
N PRO A 590 23.47 26.31 14.14
CA PRO A 590 22.75 27.45 14.72
C PRO A 590 21.25 27.48 14.39
N VAL A 591 20.84 26.73 13.37
CA VAL A 591 19.50 26.80 12.77
C VAL A 591 18.81 25.42 12.76
N LEU A 592 19.53 24.36 12.43
CA LEU A 592 19.04 22.97 12.36
C LEU A 592 19.36 22.14 13.62
N ASP A 593 20.09 22.71 14.59
CA ASP A 593 20.60 22.02 15.78
C ASP A 593 21.36 20.73 15.43
N SER A 594 20.84 19.56 15.80
CA SER A 594 21.46 18.27 15.52
C SER A 594 20.57 17.45 14.59
N LEU A 595 20.71 17.70 13.28
CA LEU A 595 19.96 17.03 12.21
C LEU A 595 20.69 15.79 11.71
N TRP A 596 19.96 14.67 11.62
CA TRP A 596 20.38 13.43 10.98
C TRP A 596 19.51 13.16 9.75
N VAL A 597 20.13 13.01 8.58
CA VAL A 597 19.44 12.64 7.34
C VAL A 597 20.02 11.34 6.77
N ASP A 598 19.21 10.29 6.75
CA ASP A 598 19.54 9.01 6.13
C ASP A 598 18.98 8.96 4.70
N ILE A 599 19.86 8.65 3.75
CA ILE A 599 19.53 8.57 2.32
C ILE A 599 19.86 7.17 1.82
N ALA A 600 18.84 6.48 1.31
CA ALA A 600 18.95 5.10 0.81
C ALA A 600 18.48 4.99 -0.65
N THR A 601 19.03 4.04 -1.40
CA THR A 601 18.42 3.59 -2.66
C THR A 601 17.26 2.63 -2.36
N ALA A 602 16.15 2.76 -3.07
CA ALA A 602 14.99 1.88 -2.93
C ALA A 602 15.38 0.42 -3.15
N ARG A 603 14.98 -0.47 -2.23
CA ARG A 603 15.45 -1.86 -2.22
C ARG A 603 14.43 -2.87 -1.71
N THR A 604 14.52 -4.10 -2.19
CA THR A 604 13.86 -5.27 -1.62
C THR A 604 14.79 -5.92 -0.59
N GLU A 605 14.21 -6.56 0.41
CA GLU A 605 14.94 -7.30 1.43
C GLU A 605 14.53 -8.77 1.39
N PHE A 606 15.52 -9.66 1.33
CA PHE A 606 15.33 -11.09 1.43
C PHE A 606 16.03 -11.60 2.70
N TYR A 607 15.29 -12.34 3.53
CA TYR A 607 15.82 -12.96 4.75
C TYR A 607 16.13 -14.43 4.48
N PRO A 608 17.41 -14.84 4.41
CA PRO A 608 17.76 -16.23 4.10
C PRO A 608 17.29 -17.22 5.19
N TYR A 609 17.14 -16.74 6.42
CA TYR A 609 16.53 -17.46 7.54
C TYR A 609 16.01 -16.46 8.59
N PRO A 610 15.07 -16.87 9.47
CA PRO A 610 14.53 -16.00 10.51
C PRO A 610 15.61 -15.33 11.36
N ALA A 611 15.46 -14.03 11.58
CA ALA A 611 16.37 -13.18 12.36
C ALA A 611 17.78 -12.99 11.79
N ALA A 612 18.02 -13.37 10.52
CA ALA A 612 19.24 -13.02 9.79
C ALA A 612 19.29 -11.53 9.43
N ASN A 613 20.47 -11.05 9.03
CA ASN A 613 20.54 -9.79 8.28
C ASN A 613 19.91 -9.98 6.90
N PRO A 614 19.17 -8.99 6.38
CA PRO A 614 18.60 -9.09 5.05
C PRO A 614 19.68 -8.93 3.97
N GLU A 615 19.51 -9.65 2.86
CA GLU A 615 20.16 -9.37 1.59
C GLU A 615 19.35 -8.31 0.83
N VAL A 616 20.02 -7.38 0.17
CA VAL A 616 19.40 -6.20 -0.45
C VAL A 616 19.59 -6.17 -1.95
N GLU A 617 18.53 -5.83 -2.68
CA GLU A 617 18.56 -5.63 -4.14
C GLU A 617 17.80 -4.36 -4.51
N ALA A 618 18.30 -3.59 -5.49
CA ALA A 618 17.64 -2.38 -5.96
C ALA A 618 16.21 -2.69 -6.47
N SER A 619 15.25 -1.83 -6.14
CA SER A 619 13.83 -2.11 -6.38
C SER A 619 12.98 -0.85 -6.50
N SER A 620 11.68 -1.01 -6.72
CA SER A 620 10.72 0.11 -6.72
C SER A 620 10.40 0.64 -5.32
N ILE A 621 9.95 1.89 -5.21
CA ILE A 621 9.47 2.47 -3.95
C ILE A 621 8.37 1.63 -3.28
N ARG A 622 7.48 1.01 -4.05
CA ARG A 622 6.41 0.14 -3.50
C ARG A 622 6.99 -1.07 -2.75
N GLN A 623 8.04 -1.68 -3.31
CA GLN A 623 8.71 -2.81 -2.70
C GLN A 623 9.56 -2.40 -1.49
N ASP A 624 10.19 -1.22 -1.53
CA ASP A 624 10.88 -0.65 -0.37
C ASP A 624 9.94 -0.35 0.80
N LEU A 625 8.72 0.10 0.51
CA LEU A 625 7.71 0.31 1.54
C LEU A 625 7.15 -1.01 2.10
N TYR A 626 7.03 -2.06 1.26
CA TYR A 626 6.49 -3.36 1.68
C TYR A 626 7.35 -4.08 2.73
N ARG A 627 8.68 -3.92 2.65
CA ARG A 627 9.62 -4.55 3.61
C ARG A 627 9.65 -3.91 4.98
N ARG A 628 8.95 -2.78 5.19
CA ARG A 628 8.95 -2.03 6.46
C ARG A 628 8.17 -2.75 7.56
N ASP A 629 8.19 -2.18 8.76
CA ASP A 629 7.62 -2.82 9.93
C ASP A 629 6.09 -2.67 10.01
N PHE A 630 5.59 -1.44 9.93
CA PHE A 630 4.17 -1.12 10.13
C PHE A 630 3.63 -0.23 9.02
N THR A 631 2.32 -0.34 8.74
CA THR A 631 1.61 0.47 7.74
C THR A 631 1.82 1.97 7.95
N ILE A 632 1.75 2.43 9.20
CA ILE A 632 1.97 3.84 9.58
C ILE A 632 3.40 4.34 9.30
N ASN A 633 4.36 3.44 9.15
CA ASN A 633 5.74 3.74 8.78
C ASN A 633 6.05 3.34 7.32
N ALA A 634 5.06 2.83 6.58
CA ALA A 634 5.14 2.44 5.18
C ALA A 634 4.48 3.49 4.28
N LEU A 635 4.62 4.77 4.67
CA LEU A 635 4.16 5.94 3.94
C LEU A 635 5.35 6.63 3.27
N ALA A 636 5.13 7.18 2.08
CA ALA A 636 6.12 7.98 1.37
C ALA A 636 5.51 9.24 0.79
N VAL A 637 6.28 10.30 0.71
CA VAL A 637 5.91 11.57 0.09
C VAL A 637 6.91 11.87 -0.99
N ARG A 638 6.45 12.02 -2.23
CA ARG A 638 7.33 12.34 -3.35
C ARG A 638 7.80 13.79 -3.26
N LEU A 639 9.11 14.01 -3.33
CA LEU A 639 9.71 15.35 -3.30
C LEU A 639 10.00 15.91 -4.70
N THR A 640 10.14 15.06 -5.72
CA THR A 640 10.45 15.47 -7.10
C THR A 640 9.23 15.57 -8.01
N SER A 641 9.28 16.44 -9.01
CA SER A 641 8.28 16.57 -10.07
C SER A 641 8.15 15.30 -10.94
N PRO A 642 7.03 15.09 -11.66
CA PRO A 642 5.85 15.98 -11.80
C PRO A 642 4.85 15.90 -10.64
N ARG A 643 4.99 14.95 -9.71
CA ARG A 643 4.04 14.72 -8.61
C ARG A 643 4.62 15.10 -7.24
N ALA A 644 5.33 16.22 -7.16
CA ALA A 644 5.88 16.69 -5.88
C ALA A 644 4.74 16.95 -4.87
N GLY A 645 4.88 16.42 -3.66
CA GLY A 645 3.83 16.41 -2.62
C GLY A 645 2.87 15.23 -2.68
N GLU A 646 2.96 14.32 -3.65
CA GLU A 646 2.13 13.11 -3.69
C GLU A 646 2.45 12.19 -2.51
N LEU A 647 1.45 11.92 -1.68
CA LEU A 647 1.51 10.95 -0.59
C LEU A 647 1.16 9.56 -1.14
N LEU A 648 2.10 8.62 -1.02
CA LEU A 648 1.96 7.22 -1.37
C LEU A 648 1.63 6.40 -0.11
N ASP A 649 0.45 5.76 -0.15
CA ASP A 649 0.00 4.81 0.86
C ASP A 649 -0.55 3.54 0.18
N PHE A 650 0.32 2.54 0.01
CA PHE A 650 -0.06 1.27 -0.62
C PHE A 650 -0.72 0.27 0.34
N PHE A 651 -0.65 0.52 1.65
CA PHE A 651 -0.92 -0.49 2.68
C PHE A 651 -1.91 -0.02 3.76
N GLY A 652 -2.50 1.15 3.60
CA GLY A 652 -3.52 1.69 4.50
C GLY A 652 -2.96 2.39 5.74
N GLY A 653 -1.73 2.91 5.69
CA GLY A 653 -1.10 3.64 6.79
C GLY A 653 -1.88 4.89 7.23
N LEU A 654 -2.52 5.61 6.30
CA LEU A 654 -3.38 6.76 6.61
C LEU A 654 -4.61 6.35 7.41
N ARG A 655 -5.23 5.22 7.04
CA ARG A 655 -6.38 4.67 7.75
C ARG A 655 -5.96 4.27 9.16
N ASP A 656 -4.84 3.57 9.29
CA ASP A 656 -4.34 3.11 10.59
C ASP A 656 -3.92 4.27 11.50
N LEU A 657 -3.34 5.35 10.95
CA LEU A 657 -3.07 6.59 11.68
C LEU A 657 -4.36 7.21 12.24
N ARG A 658 -5.41 7.33 11.42
CA ARG A 658 -6.71 7.87 11.84
C ARG A 658 -7.37 7.00 12.91
N SER A 659 -7.30 5.68 12.76
CA SER A 659 -7.84 4.74 13.76
C SER A 659 -6.95 4.52 14.98
N ARG A 660 -5.77 5.16 15.03
CA ARG A 660 -4.75 4.99 16.09
C ARG A 660 -4.35 3.53 16.30
N GLN A 661 -4.05 2.83 15.22
CA GLN A 661 -3.69 1.41 15.21
C GLN A 661 -2.24 1.17 14.77
N ILE A 662 -1.58 0.21 15.41
CA ILE A 662 -0.31 -0.36 14.95
C ILE A 662 -0.62 -1.65 14.21
N ARG A 663 -0.41 -1.65 12.88
CA ARG A 663 -0.67 -2.78 11.98
C ARG A 663 0.59 -3.18 11.22
N VAL A 664 0.87 -4.48 11.15
CA VAL A 664 1.99 -5.04 10.38
C VAL A 664 1.63 -5.24 8.91
N LEU A 665 2.61 -5.17 8.00
CA LEU A 665 2.39 -5.30 6.55
C LEU A 665 2.08 -6.73 6.09
N HIS A 666 2.60 -7.74 6.77
CA HIS A 666 2.38 -9.15 6.46
C HIS A 666 2.61 -10.05 7.69
N ALA A 667 2.04 -11.26 7.65
CA ALA A 667 2.04 -12.19 8.78
C ALA A 667 3.45 -12.64 9.22
N ASN A 668 4.38 -12.79 8.26
CA ASN A 668 5.73 -13.30 8.52
C ASN A 668 6.68 -12.25 9.10
N SER A 669 6.27 -10.97 9.16
CA SER A 669 7.13 -9.84 9.54
C SER A 669 7.83 -10.03 10.89
N PHE A 670 7.12 -10.55 11.89
CA PHE A 670 7.72 -10.80 13.21
C PHE A 670 8.67 -11.99 13.20
N ILE A 671 8.43 -12.99 12.35
CA ILE A 671 9.33 -14.13 12.26
C ILE A 671 10.63 -13.74 11.56
N GLU A 672 10.51 -13.02 10.45
CA GLU A 672 11.66 -12.48 9.73
C GLU A 672 12.51 -11.60 10.65
N ASP A 673 11.87 -10.78 11.47
CA ASP A 673 12.53 -9.85 12.38
C ASP A 673 11.82 -9.67 13.73
N PRO A 674 12.20 -10.45 14.76
CA PRO A 674 11.62 -10.35 16.10
C PRO A 674 11.78 -8.98 16.77
N THR A 675 12.74 -8.15 16.33
CA THR A 675 12.90 -6.81 16.91
C THR A 675 11.69 -5.93 16.62
N ARG A 676 10.91 -6.24 15.57
CA ARG A 676 9.64 -5.57 15.25
C ARG A 676 8.60 -5.72 16.36
N ILE A 677 8.64 -6.77 17.18
CA ILE A 677 7.73 -6.90 18.34
C ILE A 677 7.96 -5.75 19.33
N TYR A 678 9.24 -5.50 19.67
CA TYR A 678 9.64 -4.42 20.56
C TYR A 678 9.34 -3.05 19.96
N ARG A 679 9.55 -2.89 18.64
CA ARG A 679 9.17 -1.68 17.91
C ARG A 679 7.66 -1.43 17.95
N ALA A 680 6.84 -2.47 17.79
CA ALA A 680 5.38 -2.37 17.83
C ALA A 680 4.93 -1.81 19.20
N VAL A 681 5.45 -2.38 20.30
CA VAL A 681 5.19 -1.89 21.66
C VAL A 681 5.66 -0.45 21.82
N ARG A 682 6.88 -0.13 21.36
CA ARG A 682 7.44 1.21 21.45
C ARG A 682 6.53 2.23 20.75
N PHE A 683 6.08 1.95 19.53
CA PHE A 683 5.20 2.85 18.80
C PHE A 683 3.79 2.91 19.41
N ALA A 684 3.21 1.78 19.82
CA ALA A 684 1.90 1.75 20.48
C ALA A 684 1.88 2.66 21.71
N VAL A 685 2.88 2.54 22.59
CA VAL A 685 2.94 3.32 23.84
C VAL A 685 3.39 4.76 23.60
N ARG A 686 4.35 5.01 22.70
CA ARG A 686 4.81 6.37 22.36
C ARG A 686 3.68 7.21 21.77
N LEU A 687 2.89 6.63 20.85
CA LEU A 687 1.84 7.34 20.11
C LEU A 687 0.47 7.27 20.80
N GLY A 688 0.32 6.46 21.85
CA GLY A 688 -0.97 6.19 22.48
C GLY A 688 -1.91 5.39 21.55
N PHE A 689 -1.34 4.58 20.67
CA PHE A 689 -2.06 3.74 19.71
C PHE A 689 -2.32 2.36 20.30
N GLN A 690 -3.34 1.69 19.77
CA GLN A 690 -3.65 0.32 20.11
C GLN A 690 -3.00 -0.64 19.12
N MET A 691 -2.58 -1.82 19.60
CA MET A 691 -2.16 -2.89 18.71
C MET A 691 -3.38 -3.39 17.95
N GLU A 692 -3.27 -3.54 16.64
CA GLU A 692 -4.33 -4.15 15.87
C GLU A 692 -4.46 -5.65 16.20
N THR A 693 -5.69 -6.15 16.28
CA THR A 693 -5.97 -7.49 16.81
C THR A 693 -5.23 -8.59 16.04
N GLN A 694 -5.18 -8.52 14.71
CA GLN A 694 -4.46 -9.51 13.92
C GLN A 694 -2.94 -9.40 14.08
N THR A 695 -2.41 -8.19 14.24
CA THR A 695 -1.00 -7.91 14.52
C THR A 695 -0.59 -8.48 15.88
N GLU A 696 -1.41 -8.30 16.91
CA GLU A 696 -1.21 -8.96 18.21
C GLU A 696 -1.21 -10.49 18.06
N ARG A 697 -2.14 -11.06 17.29
CA ARG A 697 -2.16 -12.51 17.01
C ARG A 697 -0.88 -12.98 16.32
N TYR A 698 -0.35 -12.23 15.37
CA TYR A 698 0.91 -12.59 14.71
C TYR A 698 2.11 -12.51 15.65
N ILE A 699 2.14 -11.55 16.58
CA ILE A 699 3.19 -11.48 17.62
C ILE A 699 3.14 -12.74 18.47
N ARG A 700 1.97 -13.09 19.03
CA ARG A 700 1.80 -14.28 19.87
C ARG A 700 2.18 -15.55 19.10
N TYR A 701 1.69 -15.66 17.87
CA TYR A 701 1.99 -16.80 17.00
C TYR A 701 3.50 -16.96 16.73
N ALA A 702 4.20 -15.85 16.49
CA ALA A 702 5.65 -15.86 16.29
C ALA A 702 6.40 -16.27 17.56
N LEU A 703 5.96 -15.83 18.74
CA LEU A 703 6.54 -16.24 20.03
C LEU A 703 6.31 -17.74 20.30
N ASP A 704 5.10 -18.24 20.06
CA ASP A 704 4.69 -19.63 20.29
C ASP A 704 5.30 -20.62 19.29
N SER A 705 5.77 -20.13 18.14
CA SER A 705 6.38 -20.95 17.08
C SER A 705 7.66 -21.68 17.48
N GLY A 706 8.31 -21.26 18.59
CA GLY A 706 9.62 -21.76 19.01
C GLY A 706 10.78 -21.40 18.05
N ILE A 707 10.53 -20.60 17.01
CA ILE A 707 11.55 -20.20 16.01
C ILE A 707 12.69 -19.43 16.67
N TYR A 708 12.38 -18.59 17.67
CA TYR A 708 13.39 -17.81 18.38
C TYR A 708 14.24 -18.66 19.32
N GLU A 709 13.67 -19.69 19.94
CA GLU A 709 14.43 -20.64 20.76
C GLU A 709 15.42 -21.43 19.90
N ARG A 710 14.98 -21.93 18.74
CA ARG A 710 15.84 -22.63 17.78
C ARG A 710 16.93 -21.71 17.22
N SER A 711 16.59 -20.48 16.83
CA SER A 711 17.54 -19.51 16.28
C SER A 711 18.61 -19.07 17.31
N LEU A 712 18.23 -18.90 18.59
CA LEU A 712 19.19 -18.58 19.67
C LEU A 712 20.12 -19.75 20.04
N ILE A 713 19.70 -21.00 19.78
CA ILE A 713 20.49 -22.22 20.06
C ILE A 713 21.41 -22.56 18.87
N GLU A 714 20.90 -22.48 17.65
CA GLU A 714 21.61 -22.89 16.43
C GLU A 714 22.54 -21.78 15.88
N ASN A 715 22.16 -20.50 16.01
CA ASN A 715 22.90 -19.36 15.47
C ASN A 715 23.66 -18.59 16.56
N SER A 716 24.72 -19.20 17.11
CA SER A 716 25.76 -18.50 17.88
C SER A 716 26.53 -17.40 17.09
N LYS A 717 26.12 -17.13 15.84
CA LYS A 717 26.75 -16.22 14.87
C LYS A 717 25.85 -15.09 14.37
N ALA A 718 24.76 -14.73 15.06
CA ALA A 718 23.88 -13.60 14.69
C ALA A 718 24.05 -12.37 15.62
N PRO A 719 25.24 -11.73 15.69
CA PRO A 719 25.48 -10.56 16.56
C PRO A 719 24.61 -9.36 16.18
N ALA A 720 24.14 -9.28 14.93
CA ALA A 720 23.32 -8.17 14.47
C ALA A 720 21.91 -8.16 15.11
N LEU A 721 21.27 -9.32 15.27
CA LEU A 721 19.98 -9.42 15.98
C LEU A 721 20.12 -8.96 17.43
N GLN A 722 21.18 -9.42 18.09
CA GLN A 722 21.52 -9.10 19.46
C GLN A 722 21.71 -7.58 19.68
N THR A 723 22.46 -6.92 18.79
CA THR A 723 22.66 -5.47 18.83
C THR A 723 21.34 -4.72 18.60
N ARG A 724 20.53 -5.14 17.62
CA ARG A 724 19.24 -4.50 17.30
C ARG A 724 18.22 -4.66 18.42
N LEU A 725 18.15 -5.84 19.03
CA LEU A 725 17.29 -6.10 20.17
C LEU A 725 17.68 -5.25 21.38
N LYS A 726 18.98 -5.15 21.69
CA LYS A 726 19.51 -4.25 22.73
C LYS A 726 19.11 -2.80 22.45
N ALA A 727 19.21 -2.34 21.21
CA ALA A 727 18.84 -0.98 20.83
C ALA A 727 17.35 -0.69 21.08
N GLU A 728 16.45 -1.57 20.64
CA GLU A 728 15.00 -1.41 20.87
C GLU A 728 14.64 -1.44 22.37
N LEU A 729 15.29 -2.31 23.14
CA LEU A 729 15.15 -2.34 24.60
C LEU A 729 15.65 -1.07 25.27
N LYS A 730 16.80 -0.53 24.83
CA LYS A 730 17.32 0.74 25.33
C LYS A 730 16.31 1.86 25.09
N TYR A 731 15.76 1.99 23.87
CA TYR A 731 14.75 3.00 23.57
C TYR A 731 13.53 2.89 24.48
N ILE A 732 13.02 1.66 24.71
CA ILE A 732 11.87 1.42 25.60
C ILE A 732 12.20 1.76 27.06
N LEU A 733 13.33 1.27 27.59
CA LEU A 733 13.67 1.37 29.02
C LEU A 733 14.23 2.75 29.42
N GLN A 734 14.72 3.53 28.46
CA GLN A 734 15.14 4.91 28.67
C GLN A 734 13.96 5.89 28.61
N ALA A 735 12.91 5.57 27.85
CA ALA A 735 11.75 6.44 27.66
C ALA A 735 10.94 6.66 28.96
N PRO A 736 10.25 7.82 29.11
CA PRO A 736 9.40 8.09 30.28
C PRO A 736 8.23 7.10 30.41
N TYR A 737 7.77 6.56 29.28
CA TYR A 737 6.65 5.62 29.19
C TYR A 737 7.07 4.14 29.37
N TRP A 738 8.30 3.86 29.81
CA TRP A 738 8.83 2.50 29.97
C TRP A 738 7.92 1.56 30.77
N LYS A 739 7.15 2.06 31.75
CA LYS A 739 6.21 1.25 32.54
C LYS A 739 5.10 0.67 31.69
N GLY A 740 4.48 1.50 30.85
CA GLY A 740 3.42 1.07 29.95
C GLY A 740 3.96 0.10 28.91
N ALA A 741 5.13 0.39 28.36
CA ALA A 741 5.80 -0.48 27.39
C ALA A 741 6.21 -1.83 27.99
N LEU A 742 6.80 -1.85 29.20
CA LEU A 742 7.17 -3.10 29.86
C LEU A 742 5.94 -3.93 30.23
N LYS A 743 4.85 -3.28 30.69
CA LYS A 743 3.59 -3.97 30.94
C LYS A 743 3.04 -4.60 29.66
N LEU A 744 3.00 -3.85 28.56
CA LEU A 744 2.53 -4.36 27.27
C LEU A 744 3.43 -5.49 26.73
N LEU A 745 4.76 -5.41 26.90
CA LEU A 745 5.66 -6.53 26.60
C LEU A 745 5.35 -7.78 27.45
N GLY A 746 4.99 -7.58 28.72
CA GLY A 746 4.55 -8.65 29.60
C GLY A 746 3.23 -9.26 29.15
N ASP A 747 2.23 -8.43 28.82
CA ASP A 747 0.90 -8.84 28.36
C ASP A 747 0.98 -9.60 27.02
N LEU A 748 1.97 -9.27 26.17
CA LEU A 748 2.27 -9.95 24.92
C LEU A 748 3.21 -11.16 25.07
N GLU A 749 3.72 -11.43 26.27
CA GLU A 749 4.76 -12.45 26.55
C GLU A 749 6.07 -12.26 25.77
N ALA A 750 6.31 -11.07 25.22
CA ALA A 750 7.45 -10.76 24.37
C ALA A 750 8.81 -10.78 25.11
N LEU A 751 8.81 -10.75 26.45
CA LEU A 751 10.02 -10.92 27.26
C LEU A 751 10.65 -12.30 27.07
N LYS A 752 9.90 -13.30 26.61
CA LYS A 752 10.40 -14.64 26.26
C LYS A 752 11.47 -14.61 25.16
N CYS A 753 11.50 -13.56 24.32
CA CYS A 753 12.58 -13.37 23.34
C CYS A 753 13.96 -13.13 23.99
N LEU A 754 14.02 -12.66 25.24
CA LEU A 754 15.28 -12.54 25.98
C LEU A 754 15.73 -13.89 26.55
N HIS A 755 14.76 -14.62 27.13
CA HIS A 755 14.93 -15.97 27.64
C HIS A 755 13.56 -16.59 27.82
N SER A 756 13.38 -17.87 27.47
CA SER A 756 12.08 -18.55 27.47
C SER A 756 11.36 -18.56 28.82
N THR A 757 12.11 -18.52 29.92
CA THR A 757 11.57 -18.48 31.29
C THR A 757 11.31 -17.06 31.82
N LEU A 758 11.56 -16.01 31.03
CA LEU A 758 11.41 -14.62 31.49
C LEU A 758 9.96 -14.16 31.32
N GLU A 759 9.25 -14.02 32.43
CA GLU A 759 7.89 -13.51 32.46
C GLU A 759 7.77 -12.32 33.41
N LEU A 760 6.86 -11.38 33.10
CA LEU A 760 6.61 -10.22 33.94
C LEU A 760 5.67 -10.55 35.09
N ASP A 761 6.14 -11.38 36.02
CA ASP A 761 5.36 -11.75 37.20
C ASP A 761 5.23 -10.60 38.22
N HIS A 762 4.39 -10.81 39.24
CA HIS A 762 4.16 -9.82 40.29
C HIS A 762 5.45 -9.47 41.08
N GLN A 763 6.37 -10.43 41.23
CA GLN A 763 7.64 -10.23 41.93
C GLN A 763 8.58 -9.36 41.10
N LEU A 764 8.79 -9.67 39.83
CA LEU A 764 9.60 -8.87 38.92
C LEU A 764 9.03 -7.45 38.77
N TRP A 765 7.72 -7.33 38.59
CA TRP A 765 7.07 -6.01 38.53
C TRP A 765 7.25 -5.19 39.81
N LYS A 766 7.25 -5.84 40.98
CA LYS A 766 7.59 -5.19 42.25
C LYS A 766 9.06 -4.78 42.30
N GLN A 767 9.99 -5.63 41.87
CA GLN A 767 11.42 -5.34 41.84
C GLN A 767 11.74 -4.14 40.95
N VAL A 768 11.19 -4.07 39.74
CA VAL A 768 11.41 -2.94 38.82
C VAL A 768 10.81 -1.63 39.36
N ARG A 769 9.65 -1.67 40.03
CA ARG A 769 9.09 -0.48 40.72
C ARG A 769 9.92 -0.05 41.93
N LEU A 770 10.51 -1.01 42.65
CA LEU A 770 11.43 -0.71 43.76
C LEU A 770 12.73 -0.11 43.25
N LEU A 771 13.25 -0.58 42.11
CA LEU A 771 14.43 -0.03 41.45
C LEU A 771 14.24 1.47 41.18
N GLU A 772 13.09 1.90 40.63
CA GLU A 772 12.83 3.32 40.37
C GLU A 772 12.91 4.17 41.66
N ARG A 773 12.40 3.64 42.78
CA ARG A 773 12.52 4.31 44.08
C ARG A 773 13.96 4.37 44.57
N CYS A 774 14.74 3.32 44.30
CA CYS A 774 16.17 3.27 44.65
C CYS A 774 16.96 4.27 43.81
N LEU A 775 16.81 4.26 42.48
CA LEU A 775 17.52 5.17 41.57
C LEU A 775 17.20 6.63 41.90
N ARG A 776 15.92 6.98 42.12
CA ARG A 776 15.53 8.35 42.49
C ARG A 776 16.17 8.82 43.81
N ARG A 777 16.39 7.90 44.75
CA ARG A 777 16.88 8.23 46.10
C ARG A 777 18.39 8.18 46.22
N PHE A 778 19.03 7.20 45.60
CA PHE A 778 20.45 6.89 45.78
C PHE A 778 21.33 7.30 44.60
N ASP A 779 20.73 7.61 43.45
CA ASP A 779 21.44 8.13 42.27
C ASP A 779 20.67 9.32 41.64
N PRO A 780 20.43 10.40 42.41
CA PRO A 780 19.69 11.57 41.91
C PRO A 780 20.45 12.31 40.80
N GLU A 781 21.79 12.24 40.82
CA GLU A 781 22.68 12.87 39.83
C GLU A 781 22.82 12.04 38.53
N LYS A 782 22.16 10.87 38.44
CA LYS A 782 22.17 9.97 37.28
C LYS A 782 23.58 9.56 36.85
N THR A 783 24.41 9.20 37.83
CA THR A 783 25.75 8.64 37.57
C THR A 783 25.68 7.24 36.98
N LEU A 784 24.54 6.55 37.11
CA LEU A 784 24.30 5.24 36.52
C LEU A 784 23.44 5.33 35.26
N ASP A 785 23.64 4.38 34.34
CA ASP A 785 22.74 4.17 33.21
C ASP A 785 21.42 3.53 33.67
N HIS A 786 20.41 4.36 33.94
CA HIS A 786 19.12 3.91 34.49
C HIS A 786 18.38 2.91 33.60
N TRP A 787 18.52 2.99 32.28
CA TRP A 787 17.93 2.00 31.36
C TRP A 787 18.61 0.64 31.51
N GLN A 788 19.94 0.64 31.69
CA GLN A 788 20.73 -0.57 31.87
C GLN A 788 20.43 -1.22 33.21
N MET A 789 20.31 -0.44 34.29
CA MET A 789 19.89 -0.96 35.59
C MET A 789 18.51 -1.63 35.55
N ARG A 790 17.57 -1.10 34.75
CA ARG A 790 16.26 -1.75 34.53
C ARG A 790 16.42 -3.09 33.82
N LEU A 791 17.22 -3.13 32.77
CA LEU A 791 17.51 -4.37 32.03
C LEU A 791 18.21 -5.40 32.92
N GLU A 792 19.15 -4.98 33.76
CA GLU A 792 19.83 -5.85 34.72
C GLU A 792 18.86 -6.45 35.75
N VAL A 793 17.83 -5.72 36.19
CA VAL A 793 16.79 -6.30 37.06
C VAL A 793 15.97 -7.36 36.33
N LEU A 794 15.67 -7.17 35.03
CA LEU A 794 15.00 -8.21 34.23
C LEU A 794 15.87 -9.46 34.11
N ILE A 795 17.17 -9.30 33.81
CA ILE A 795 18.10 -10.42 33.68
C ILE A 795 18.35 -11.10 35.05
N ALA A 796 18.43 -10.33 36.13
CA ALA A 796 18.64 -10.85 37.48
C ALA A 796 17.47 -11.70 37.99
N HIS A 797 16.28 -11.61 37.37
CA HIS A 797 15.15 -12.47 37.68
C HIS A 797 15.29 -13.89 37.11
N LEU A 798 16.21 -14.09 36.15
CA LEU A 798 16.51 -15.41 35.61
C LEU A 798 17.28 -16.28 36.60
N ALA A 799 17.29 -17.58 36.35
CA ALA A 799 18.14 -18.51 37.09
C ALA A 799 19.64 -18.15 36.89
N PRO A 800 20.49 -18.35 37.92
CA PRO A 800 21.90 -17.93 37.94
C PRO A 800 22.70 -18.32 36.69
N GLU A 801 22.48 -19.53 36.19
CA GLU A 801 23.17 -20.12 35.05
C GLU A 801 22.91 -19.37 33.72
N TYR A 802 21.77 -18.69 33.59
CA TYR A 802 21.38 -18.02 32.35
C TYR A 802 21.81 -16.55 32.29
N ARG A 803 21.97 -15.88 33.45
CA ARG A 803 22.21 -14.42 33.51
C ARG A 803 23.45 -13.97 32.74
N PRO A 804 24.63 -14.60 32.89
CA PRO A 804 25.83 -14.18 32.17
C PRO A 804 25.70 -14.41 30.65
N LYS A 805 25.02 -15.50 30.25
CA LYS A 805 24.79 -15.83 28.83
C LYS A 805 23.91 -14.77 28.15
N VAL A 806 22.78 -14.42 28.78
CA VAL A 806 21.85 -13.41 28.25
C VAL A 806 22.52 -12.03 28.24
N ALA A 807 23.23 -11.65 29.31
CA ALA A 807 23.94 -10.38 29.37
C ALA A 807 25.04 -10.26 28.29
N LYS A 808 25.78 -11.34 28.03
CA LYS A 808 26.78 -11.39 26.95
C LYS A 808 26.13 -11.33 25.57
N ASN A 809 25.02 -12.03 25.36
CA ASN A 809 24.25 -11.96 24.11
C ASN A 809 23.74 -10.54 23.86
N LEU A 810 23.31 -9.80 24.87
CA LEU A 810 22.91 -8.39 24.72
C LEU A 810 24.10 -7.41 24.70
N GLN A 811 25.34 -7.92 24.67
CA GLN A 811 26.57 -7.13 24.63
C GLN A 811 26.60 -6.05 25.73
N LEU A 812 26.26 -6.43 26.96
CA LEU A 812 26.37 -5.55 28.12
C LEU A 812 27.84 -5.37 28.53
N PRO A 813 28.20 -4.26 29.22
CA PRO A 813 29.56 -4.04 29.70
C PRO A 813 30.03 -5.18 30.62
N ASP A 814 31.34 -5.51 30.58
CA ASP A 814 31.93 -6.62 31.34
C ASP A 814 31.63 -6.55 32.84
N ASP A 815 31.61 -5.35 33.42
CA ASP A 815 31.29 -5.14 34.84
C ASP A 815 29.85 -5.57 35.18
N SER A 816 28.93 -5.44 34.23
CA SER A 816 27.54 -5.86 34.37
C SER A 816 27.39 -7.37 34.26
N ILE A 817 28.14 -7.98 33.33
CA ILE A 817 28.19 -9.44 33.19
C ILE A 817 28.74 -10.06 34.48
N LYS A 818 29.87 -9.55 35.00
CA LYS A 818 30.47 -9.99 36.26
C LYS A 818 29.52 -9.82 37.45
N ARG A 819 28.87 -8.66 37.56
CA ARG A 819 27.89 -8.38 38.62
C ARG A 819 26.71 -9.35 38.58
N LEU A 820 26.13 -9.62 37.41
CA LEU A 820 25.02 -10.56 37.26
C LEU A 820 25.44 -12.01 37.53
N GLN A 821 26.70 -12.37 37.22
CA GLN A 821 27.27 -13.70 37.48
C GLN A 821 27.50 -13.95 38.98
N GLN A 822 27.95 -12.96 39.73
CA GLN A 822 28.27 -13.09 41.16
C GLN A 822 27.07 -12.81 42.08
N LEU A 823 25.93 -12.37 41.52
CA LEU A 823 24.81 -11.84 42.27
C LEU A 823 24.27 -12.80 43.35
N ASP A 824 24.15 -14.10 43.10
CA ASP A 824 23.61 -15.03 44.10
C ASP A 824 24.57 -15.28 45.26
N LEU A 825 25.88 -15.32 44.99
CA LEU A 825 26.91 -15.42 46.03
C LEU A 825 26.90 -14.17 46.90
N ASP A 826 26.83 -13.00 46.28
CA ASP A 826 26.75 -11.72 46.99
C ASP A 826 25.45 -11.62 47.80
N GLN A 827 24.32 -12.07 47.26
CA GLN A 827 23.04 -12.11 47.96
C GLN A 827 23.05 -13.06 49.14
N ALA A 828 23.59 -14.27 48.98
CA ALA A 828 23.70 -15.25 50.04
C ALA A 828 24.55 -14.71 51.19
N ASN A 829 25.73 -14.15 50.87
CA ASN A 829 26.61 -13.54 51.87
C ASN A 829 25.91 -12.40 52.65
N VAL A 830 25.19 -11.52 51.94
CA VAL A 830 24.45 -10.43 52.56
C VAL A 830 23.26 -10.94 53.39
N ALA A 831 22.53 -11.94 52.91
CA ALA A 831 21.37 -12.51 53.60
C ALA A 831 21.74 -13.30 54.86
N GLU A 832 22.90 -13.96 54.87
CA GLU A 832 23.43 -14.68 56.04
C GLU A 832 24.06 -13.72 57.06
N SER A 833 24.85 -12.74 56.60
CA SER A 833 25.63 -11.88 57.48
C SER A 833 24.80 -10.77 58.14
N LEU A 834 23.93 -10.09 57.39
CA LEU A 834 23.25 -8.89 57.89
C LEU A 834 22.29 -9.13 59.07
N PRO A 835 21.51 -10.23 59.13
CA PRO A 835 20.62 -10.47 60.27
C PRO A 835 21.35 -10.67 61.60
N ALA A 836 22.61 -11.11 61.57
CA ALA A 836 23.44 -11.30 62.74
C ALA A 836 24.16 -10.02 63.20
N CYS A 837 24.19 -8.97 62.37
CA CYS A 837 24.83 -7.71 62.72
C CYS A 837 23.99 -6.94 63.75
N ILE A 838 24.57 -6.65 64.90
CA ILE A 838 23.97 -5.84 65.97
C ILE A 838 24.39 -4.38 65.80
N HIS A 839 25.63 -4.16 65.35
CA HIS A 839 26.27 -2.85 65.31
C HIS A 839 26.30 -2.23 63.89
N PRO A 840 26.11 -0.90 63.75
CA PRO A 840 26.26 -0.19 62.48
C PRO A 840 27.60 -0.43 61.75
N SER A 841 28.69 -0.60 62.50
CA SER A 841 30.02 -0.91 61.96
C SER A 841 30.07 -2.27 61.24
N GLU A 842 29.40 -3.28 61.79
CA GLU A 842 29.30 -4.62 61.21
C GLU A 842 28.51 -4.60 59.90
N ILE A 843 27.36 -3.90 59.90
CA ILE A 843 26.55 -3.68 58.69
C ILE A 843 27.38 -2.99 57.61
N THR A 844 28.12 -1.94 57.99
CA THR A 844 28.97 -1.18 57.08
C THR A 844 30.09 -2.03 56.51
N ARG A 845 30.74 -2.86 57.33
CA ARG A 845 31.80 -3.78 56.88
C ARG A 845 31.30 -4.76 55.82
N VAL A 846 30.11 -5.34 56.03
CA VAL A 846 29.50 -6.28 55.08
C VAL A 846 29.10 -5.61 53.77
N LEU A 847 28.60 -4.36 53.80
CA LEU A 847 28.06 -3.69 52.61
C LEU A 847 29.09 -2.87 51.83
N LYS A 848 30.15 -2.35 52.47
CA LYS A 848 31.19 -1.49 51.87
C LYS A 848 31.99 -2.19 50.76
N GLN A 849 32.00 -3.52 50.73
CA GLN A 849 32.68 -4.30 49.68
C GLN A 849 31.92 -4.29 48.33
N TYR A 850 30.67 -3.84 48.30
CA TYR A 850 29.84 -3.82 47.10
C TYR A 850 29.64 -2.41 46.56
N GLY A 851 29.74 -2.25 45.25
CA GLY A 851 29.41 -1.00 44.57
C GLY A 851 27.90 -0.70 44.59
N LEU A 852 27.54 0.57 44.35
CA LEU A 852 26.15 1.02 44.33
C LEU A 852 25.23 0.20 43.40
N PRO A 853 25.62 -0.15 42.15
CA PRO A 853 24.78 -0.99 41.28
C PRO A 853 24.46 -2.36 41.89
N THR A 854 25.45 -3.02 42.49
CA THR A 854 25.29 -4.33 43.12
C THR A 854 24.39 -4.24 44.36
N LEU A 855 24.60 -3.24 45.22
CA LEU A 855 23.76 -3.01 46.40
C LEU A 855 22.29 -2.76 46.02
N ILE A 856 22.05 -2.02 44.93
CA ILE A 856 20.69 -1.78 44.42
C ILE A 856 20.05 -3.10 43.96
N LEU A 857 20.76 -3.92 43.16
CA LEU A 857 20.25 -5.22 42.68
C LEU A 857 19.91 -6.16 43.86
N ILE A 858 20.82 -6.26 44.85
CA ILE A 858 20.59 -7.05 46.06
C ILE A 858 19.35 -6.51 46.81
N ALA A 859 19.25 -5.19 47.01
CA ALA A 859 18.17 -4.58 47.77
C ALA A 859 16.78 -4.81 47.14
N VAL A 860 16.66 -4.74 45.81
CA VAL A 860 15.37 -4.92 45.14
C VAL A 860 14.89 -6.37 45.19
N GLN A 861 15.80 -7.35 45.16
CA GLN A 861 15.48 -8.78 45.24
C GLN A 861 15.36 -9.30 46.68
N SER A 862 15.93 -8.58 47.66
CA SER A 862 15.89 -8.96 49.07
C SER A 862 14.55 -8.72 49.76
N GLN A 863 14.32 -9.46 50.85
CA GLN A 863 13.21 -9.23 51.76
C GLN A 863 13.29 -7.84 52.44
N ARG A 864 12.16 -7.36 52.97
CA ARG A 864 12.05 -6.01 53.56
C ARG A 864 13.07 -5.73 54.69
N PRO A 865 13.41 -6.67 55.60
CA PRO A 865 14.40 -6.41 56.66
C PRO A 865 15.80 -6.11 56.11
N ILE A 866 16.32 -6.99 55.25
CA ILE A 866 17.62 -6.83 54.58
C ILE A 866 17.63 -5.54 53.75
N ARG A 867 16.60 -5.30 52.93
CA ARG A 867 16.50 -4.07 52.13
C ARG A 867 16.54 -2.81 53.00
N ARG A 868 15.88 -2.81 54.18
CA ARG A 868 15.92 -1.66 55.11
C ARG A 868 17.32 -1.40 55.63
N LEU A 869 18.11 -2.44 55.93
CA LEU A 869 19.49 -2.29 56.38
C LEU A 869 20.37 -1.73 55.26
N ILE A 870 20.24 -2.25 54.03
CA ILE A 870 20.95 -1.70 52.86
C ILE A 870 20.59 -0.23 52.64
N TRP A 871 19.30 0.12 52.75
CA TRP A 871 18.86 1.52 52.62
C TRP A 871 19.41 2.41 53.73
N LYS A 872 19.46 1.91 54.96
CA LYS A 872 20.05 2.63 56.09
C LYS A 872 21.54 2.88 55.88
N TYR A 873 22.26 1.87 55.39
CA TYR A 873 23.65 2.01 54.98
C TYR A 873 23.82 3.09 53.91
N LEU A 874 23.08 3.00 52.80
CA LEU A 874 23.17 3.94 51.68
C LEU A 874 22.71 5.37 52.00
N THR A 875 21.94 5.60 53.06
CA THR A 875 21.46 6.95 53.43
C THR A 875 22.12 7.54 54.66
N GLN A 876 22.70 6.72 55.54
CA GLN A 876 23.23 7.16 56.82
C GLN A 876 24.69 6.72 56.96
N TYR A 877 24.92 5.41 57.00
CA TYR A 877 26.23 4.89 57.42
C TYR A 877 27.35 5.11 56.39
N ALA A 878 27.05 5.04 55.10
CA ALA A 878 28.04 5.25 54.04
C ALA A 878 28.62 6.68 54.02
N HIS A 879 27.91 7.66 54.60
CA HIS A 879 28.32 9.06 54.65
C HIS A 879 29.07 9.44 55.94
N ILE A 880 29.12 8.54 56.93
CA ILE A 880 29.82 8.78 58.19
C ILE A 880 31.33 8.61 57.95
N GLN A 881 32.10 9.60 58.38
CA GLN A 881 33.56 9.60 58.35
C GLN A 881 34.08 9.62 59.79
N PRO A 882 35.23 8.99 60.08
CA PRO A 882 35.86 9.13 61.38
C PRO A 882 36.26 10.61 61.62
N PRO A 883 36.21 11.12 62.88
CA PRO A 883 36.62 12.49 63.20
C PRO A 883 38.08 12.82 62.89
N LEU A 884 38.93 11.80 62.75
CA LEU A 884 40.33 11.90 62.39
C LEU A 884 40.58 11.22 61.05
N ASN A 885 41.33 11.88 60.17
CA ASN A 885 41.77 11.32 58.89
C ASN A 885 43.27 10.96 58.93
N GLY A 886 43.79 10.41 57.83
CA GLY A 886 45.19 9.98 57.76
C GLY A 886 46.23 11.10 57.91
N ASN A 887 45.88 12.36 57.65
CA ASN A 887 46.78 13.49 57.91
C ASN A 887 46.79 13.87 59.39
N ASP A 888 45.64 13.75 60.07
CA ASP A 888 45.57 13.95 61.53
C ASP A 888 46.40 12.90 62.28
N LEU A 889 46.38 11.62 61.84
CA LEU A 889 47.22 10.56 62.42
C LEU A 889 48.72 10.87 62.32
N LYS A 890 49.16 11.47 61.21
CA LYS A 890 50.56 11.91 61.04
C LYS A 890 50.89 13.06 61.99
N ALA A 891 49.98 14.02 62.14
CA ALA A 891 50.15 15.15 63.05
C ALA A 891 50.23 14.70 64.53
N LEU A 892 49.57 13.59 64.88
CA LEU A 892 49.60 12.97 66.21
C LEU A 892 50.87 12.12 66.47
N GLY A 893 51.75 11.92 65.48
CA GLY A 893 53.03 11.22 65.66
C GLY A 893 53.10 9.77 65.15
N TYR A 894 52.01 9.24 64.58
CA TYR A 894 52.01 7.87 64.01
C TYR A 894 52.75 7.81 62.66
N LYS A 895 53.49 6.72 62.44
CA LYS A 895 54.26 6.50 61.20
C LYS A 895 53.39 5.89 60.09
N PRO A 896 53.35 6.47 58.87
CA PRO A 896 52.58 5.91 57.76
C PRO A 896 52.96 4.46 57.45
N GLY A 897 51.97 3.56 57.44
CA GLY A 897 52.19 2.13 57.22
C GLY A 897 50.90 1.32 57.11
N ARG A 898 50.99 -0.02 57.08
CA ARG A 898 49.81 -0.92 56.99
C ARG A 898 48.83 -0.75 58.16
N GLU A 899 49.33 -0.33 59.33
CA GLU A 899 48.53 -0.09 60.54
C GLU A 899 47.61 1.13 60.42
N PHE A 900 47.91 2.13 59.56
CA PHE A 900 47.03 3.29 59.35
C PHE A 900 45.64 2.88 58.88
N LYS A 901 45.57 1.88 58.00
CA LYS A 901 44.29 1.37 57.52
C LYS A 901 43.50 0.73 58.67
N GLN A 902 44.16 -0.05 59.53
CA GLN A 902 43.54 -0.67 60.70
C GLN A 902 43.05 0.38 61.70
N MET A 903 43.86 1.41 61.98
CA MET A 903 43.49 2.51 62.87
C MET A 903 42.28 3.30 62.34
N LEU A 904 42.28 3.66 61.05
CA LEU A 904 41.18 4.38 60.43
C LEU A 904 39.90 3.53 60.32
N ASP A 905 40.02 2.24 60.02
CA ASP A 905 38.87 1.31 60.01
C ASP A 905 38.31 1.10 61.43
N HIS A 906 39.16 1.05 62.47
CA HIS A 906 38.74 0.91 63.87
C HIS A 906 38.08 2.20 64.41
N LEU A 907 38.64 3.37 64.06
CA LEU A 907 38.04 4.67 64.35
C LEU A 907 36.68 4.83 63.66
N LEU A 908 36.58 4.44 62.38
CA LEU A 908 35.32 4.48 61.66
C LEU A 908 34.29 3.53 62.29
N ALA A 909 34.70 2.32 62.70
CA ALA A 909 33.81 1.38 63.40
C ALA A 909 33.27 1.96 64.72
N ALA A 910 34.15 2.47 65.59
CA ALA A 910 33.76 3.08 66.86
C ALA A 910 32.92 4.37 66.68
N THR A 911 33.16 5.13 65.61
CA THR A 911 32.32 6.29 65.25
C THR A 911 30.92 5.84 64.79
N LEU A 912 30.84 4.81 63.95
CA LEU A 912 29.57 4.24 63.47
C LEU A 912 28.72 3.67 64.62
N ASP A 913 29.37 3.09 65.62
CA ASP A 913 28.70 2.46 66.77
C ASP A 913 28.36 3.46 67.90
N GLY A 914 28.76 4.73 67.73
CA GLY A 914 28.43 5.83 68.64
C GLY A 914 29.32 5.92 69.88
N GLU A 915 30.44 5.18 69.90
CA GLU A 915 31.47 5.22 70.95
C GLU A 915 32.35 6.47 70.85
N ILE A 916 32.54 6.99 69.63
CA ILE A 916 33.31 8.20 69.34
C ILE A 916 32.37 9.24 68.72
N ARG A 917 32.28 10.43 69.32
CA ARG A 917 31.40 11.50 68.83
C ARG A 917 32.17 12.71 68.31
N ASP A 918 33.35 12.95 68.85
CA ASP A 918 34.17 14.10 68.49
C ASP A 918 35.65 13.73 68.37
N ARG A 919 36.47 14.75 68.11
CA ARG A 919 37.91 14.61 67.93
C ARG A 919 38.62 14.17 69.22
N ALA A 920 38.16 14.61 70.39
CA ALA A 920 38.78 14.31 71.67
C ALA A 920 38.56 12.84 72.07
N ASP A 921 37.35 12.31 71.80
CA ASP A 921 37.04 10.89 71.94
C ASP A 921 37.95 10.04 71.02
N ALA A 922 38.15 10.49 69.77
CA ALA A 922 38.97 9.77 68.80
C ALA A 922 40.46 9.73 69.18
N GLU A 923 41.01 10.83 69.71
CA GLU A 923 42.39 10.89 70.22
C GLU A 923 42.57 10.00 71.45
N SER A 924 41.60 10.00 72.38
CA SER A 924 41.58 9.13 73.57
C SER A 924 41.47 7.65 73.21
N PHE A 925 40.67 7.33 72.19
CA PHE A 925 40.51 5.98 71.66
C PHE A 925 41.83 5.45 71.06
N LEU A 926 42.52 6.25 70.26
CA LEU A 926 43.83 5.89 69.70
C LEU A 926 44.87 5.68 70.80
N ALA A 927 44.95 6.57 71.78
CA ALA A 927 45.90 6.43 72.90
C ALA A 927 45.69 5.14 73.71
N LYS A 928 44.44 4.67 73.80
CA LYS A 928 44.08 3.44 74.54
C LYS A 928 44.40 2.16 73.77
N TYR A 929 44.09 2.11 72.47
CA TYR A 929 44.18 0.87 71.67
C TYR A 929 45.44 0.79 70.78
N TYR A 930 46.09 1.93 70.51
CA TYR A 930 47.29 2.05 69.70
C TYR A 930 48.28 3.03 70.35
N PRO A 931 48.80 2.76 71.56
CA PRO A 931 49.76 3.67 72.19
C PRO A 931 51.04 3.81 71.33
N LEU A 932 51.52 5.04 71.20
CA LEU A 932 52.72 5.41 70.45
C LEU A 932 54.03 4.91 71.06
#